data_AF-A0A2G6N1M5-F1
#
_entry.id   AF-A0A2G6N1M5-F1
#
_cell.length_a   1.000
_cell.length_b   1.000
_cell.length_c   1.000
_cell.angle_alpha   90.00
_cell.angle_beta   90.00
_cell.angle_gamma   90.00
#
_symmetry.space_group_name_H-M   'P 1'
#
loop_
_entity.id
_entity.type
_entity.pdbx_description
1 polymer ?
#
loop_
_entity_poly.entity_id
_entity_poly.type
_entity_poly.pdbx_seq_one_letter_code
_entity_poly.pdbx_strand_id
1 'polypeptide(L)'
;MLERRRSTLRRAISGGVMLALIACLPLLAFELIYVFAVCRPQLEGGQAVALTATLAGLLFCTAALIGALEGLVIVAVSSLAERLATQRLAQPRWIAALYTLLSAPLLSYGVAQAFAGRRAQQIWGRHVIALGVGLLALALTYLVVRLVVAARDRFRLRRWTGRQALPLLILALLGAGALYLVDQRVLRRLYGFFHLGLALGAALLAQLAVATIHAGWRPTSRLIGRILEPQVATLLLVAAVASGAFALDRASRSQALRFAIDEHSVLGGKLLRAASWMRLLRRRGPAKAAAAKGSVRGGAALPAGPRVKGASVLLITIDALRADHLGCYGYRRKTSPAVDAFAREAVLFRRAYCPTPHTSFAISSLHTGRSMVSALAARQTLARSFRRQGYKTGAFFPPAVFYIDGDRFRAFRERRYDFEWVKLEYLPAKKRVDQVQRYLKMLPATQPVFLWVHFFEPHEPYEARPPHRFGTRPIDRYDGEIAYVDQQIGRLLTIVRARRPKLVVALSADHGEAFGEHGGHYHGTSVYDEQVRIPLLIAAPGVEPRQVEGPAQLHDLAPTLLRLVGFSPPETMRGTDLGPWLAGASAQRLPSALVELRHKKALVGVRYKLIEDSRLDFAQLYDLRADPAERKNLVSARPALLAQLRQALQRRLVAPRIRAGGHAARILAQARAGDPGAAASLIELAKGGTRQQRRDALTLLLGLRVRAARSVMIAAMSSKDPPQRIVGTVGAALFGHRAALAKLSTVLARVDLPPALSRAGQLARALELRDKASAAPLIAMLEGEKDVYKANELIDALGVLGATEAQAALLARLKALRTRPAAIRALGLIRAKEAVPALLKILREGRFVVWRYRAAQALGRIGDPRGRPLLQTLAERSRDRLLVAHALPALAALGGLPVPGTRLVDEATRCAAGQELLLVLGKGCSCTVRCGAELVSTVTDVGKTKRDPSWGAVVPLRRAGVLRIETKGSCALLYASLRPTPSPTATPTQPDKATKAP
;
A
#
# COMPACT_ATOMS: atom_id res chain seq x y z
N MET A 1 -3.24 -65.88 5.44
CA MET A 1 -2.38 -64.66 5.40
C MET A 1 -3.03 -63.47 4.67
N LEU A 2 -3.73 -63.69 3.54
CA LEU A 2 -4.38 -62.64 2.73
C LEU A 2 -5.44 -61.81 3.48
N GLU A 3 -6.24 -62.41 4.36
CA GLU A 3 -7.25 -61.71 5.19
C GLU A 3 -6.61 -60.60 6.05
N ARG A 4 -5.47 -60.89 6.67
CA ARG A 4 -4.73 -59.93 7.50
C ARG A 4 -4.19 -58.73 6.72
N ARG A 5 -4.02 -58.83 5.38
CA ARG A 5 -3.62 -57.71 4.51
C ARG A 5 -4.81 -56.95 3.90
N ARG A 6 -5.95 -57.63 3.63
CA ARG A 6 -7.21 -56.97 3.21
C ARG A 6 -7.71 -55.95 4.24
N SER A 7 -7.49 -56.19 5.54
CA SER A 7 -7.87 -55.27 6.63
C SER A 7 -7.16 -53.90 6.62
N THR A 8 -6.06 -53.75 5.87
CA THR A 8 -5.13 -52.61 6.04
C THR A 8 -5.36 -51.52 5.00
N LEU A 9 -5.69 -51.89 3.76
CA LEU A 9 -5.97 -50.95 2.67
C LEU A 9 -7.36 -50.29 2.83
N ARG A 10 -8.33 -51.04 3.35
CA ARG A 10 -9.71 -50.59 3.63
C ARG A 10 -9.81 -49.44 4.64
N ARG A 11 -8.78 -49.23 5.47
CA ARG A 11 -8.71 -48.14 6.47
C ARG A 11 -8.08 -46.85 5.95
N ALA A 12 -7.49 -46.85 4.76
CA ALA A 12 -6.69 -45.73 4.27
C ALA A 12 -7.48 -44.74 3.38
N ILE A 13 -8.44 -45.23 2.59
CA ILE A 13 -9.15 -44.43 1.58
C ILE A 13 -10.24 -43.56 2.24
N SER A 14 -11.04 -44.16 3.12
CA SER A 14 -12.15 -43.46 3.80
C SER A 14 -11.69 -42.43 4.84
N GLY A 15 -10.48 -42.60 5.40
CA GLY A 15 -9.98 -41.75 6.48
C GLY A 15 -9.56 -40.35 6.05
N GLY A 16 -8.97 -40.16 4.87
CA GLY A 16 -8.28 -38.90 4.53
C GLY A 16 -9.19 -37.67 4.36
N VAL A 17 -10.36 -37.83 3.72
CA VAL A 17 -11.35 -36.74 3.57
C VAL A 17 -12.08 -36.46 4.88
N MET A 18 -12.32 -37.53 5.65
CA MET A 18 -13.06 -37.54 6.91
C MET A 18 -12.26 -36.94 8.06
N LEU A 19 -10.96 -37.25 8.16
CA LEU A 19 -10.02 -36.68 9.14
C LEU A 19 -9.84 -35.16 8.98
N ALA A 20 -9.96 -34.63 7.77
CA ALA A 20 -9.90 -33.17 7.55
C ALA A 20 -11.12 -32.44 8.16
N LEU A 21 -12.31 -33.07 8.13
CA LEU A 21 -13.52 -32.53 8.76
C LEU A 21 -13.49 -32.76 10.27
N ILE A 22 -13.17 -33.98 10.72
CA ILE A 22 -13.07 -34.33 12.15
C ILE A 22 -11.94 -33.58 12.86
N ALA A 23 -10.85 -33.18 12.20
CA ALA A 23 -9.82 -32.34 12.83
C ALA A 23 -10.21 -30.86 12.96
N CYS A 24 -11.10 -30.34 12.09
CA CYS A 24 -11.56 -28.95 12.18
C CYS A 24 -12.57 -28.74 13.33
N LEU A 25 -13.33 -29.77 13.70
CA LEU A 25 -14.45 -29.67 14.65
C LEU A 25 -13.99 -29.51 16.12
N PRO A 26 -12.97 -30.24 16.64
CA PRO A 26 -12.32 -29.95 17.93
C PRO A 26 -11.62 -28.60 17.96
N LEU A 27 -11.03 -28.16 16.85
CA LEU A 27 -10.43 -26.82 16.75
C LEU A 27 -11.50 -25.72 16.89
N LEU A 28 -12.64 -25.89 16.19
CA LEU A 28 -13.79 -25.01 16.32
C LEU A 28 -14.38 -25.05 17.74
N ALA A 29 -14.51 -26.23 18.35
CA ALA A 29 -14.96 -26.37 19.73
C ALA A 29 -14.03 -25.64 20.71
N PHE A 30 -12.71 -25.78 20.54
CA PHE A 30 -11.71 -25.08 21.36
C PHE A 30 -11.76 -23.55 21.14
N GLU A 31 -11.90 -23.07 19.89
CA GLU A 31 -12.13 -21.65 19.61
C GLU A 31 -13.41 -21.14 20.30
N LEU A 32 -14.51 -21.90 20.26
CA LEU A 32 -15.78 -21.52 20.90
C LEU A 32 -15.69 -21.53 22.44
N ILE A 33 -14.95 -22.47 23.04
CA ILE A 33 -14.67 -22.49 24.48
C ILE A 33 -13.77 -21.31 24.88
N TYR A 34 -12.79 -20.95 24.06
CA TYR A 34 -11.94 -19.77 24.29
C TYR A 34 -12.75 -18.47 24.18
N VAL A 35 -13.61 -18.32 23.16
CA VAL A 35 -14.57 -17.20 23.04
C VAL A 35 -15.47 -17.12 24.27
N PHE A 36 -15.96 -18.26 24.78
CA PHE A 36 -16.73 -18.29 26.04
C PHE A 36 -15.90 -17.77 27.21
N ALA A 37 -14.71 -18.35 27.47
CA ALA A 37 -13.87 -17.98 28.60
C ALA A 37 -13.44 -16.49 28.59
N VAL A 38 -13.17 -15.92 27.42
CA VAL A 38 -12.75 -14.52 27.26
C VAL A 38 -13.92 -13.54 27.36
N CYS A 39 -15.05 -13.82 26.69
CA CYS A 39 -16.15 -12.87 26.59
C CYS A 39 -17.21 -13.02 27.68
N ARG A 40 -17.39 -14.20 28.27
CA ARG A 40 -18.43 -14.45 29.29
C ARG A 40 -18.31 -13.56 30.55
N PRO A 41 -17.10 -13.17 31.03
CA PRO A 41 -16.95 -12.21 32.13
C PRO A 41 -17.24 -10.75 31.74
N GLN A 42 -17.32 -10.44 30.43
CA GLN A 42 -17.46 -9.08 29.90
C GLN A 42 -18.92 -8.71 29.58
N LEU A 43 -19.89 -9.60 29.86
CA LEU A 43 -21.28 -9.47 29.44
C LEU A 43 -22.24 -9.64 30.62
N GLU A 44 -23.16 -8.68 30.77
CA GLU A 44 -24.16 -8.66 31.86
C GLU A 44 -25.46 -9.36 31.45
N GLY A 45 -26.12 -10.00 32.44
CA GLY A 45 -27.49 -10.51 32.37
C GLY A 45 -27.82 -11.35 31.12
N GLY A 46 -28.88 -10.96 30.41
CA GLY A 46 -29.42 -11.70 29.26
C GLY A 46 -28.45 -11.87 28.08
N GLN A 47 -27.46 -10.99 27.92
CA GLN A 47 -26.43 -11.15 26.87
C GLN A 47 -25.53 -12.35 27.18
N ALA A 48 -25.22 -12.55 28.45
CA ALA A 48 -24.39 -13.64 28.95
C ALA A 48 -25.11 -15.00 28.82
N VAL A 49 -26.41 -15.06 29.14
CA VAL A 49 -27.27 -16.23 28.88
C VAL A 49 -27.34 -16.52 27.36
N ALA A 50 -27.55 -15.50 26.53
CA ALA A 50 -27.61 -15.66 25.08
C ALA A 50 -26.28 -16.15 24.48
N LEU A 51 -25.13 -15.68 24.97
CA LEU A 51 -23.81 -16.19 24.58
C LEU A 51 -23.68 -17.67 24.95
N THR A 52 -24.00 -18.02 26.20
CA THR A 52 -23.93 -19.40 26.73
C THR A 52 -24.76 -20.36 25.88
N ALA A 53 -26.04 -20.05 25.66
CA ALA A 53 -26.95 -20.90 24.87
C ALA A 53 -26.53 -21.02 23.40
N THR A 54 -25.97 -19.96 22.80
CA THR A 54 -25.55 -19.97 21.40
C THR A 54 -24.26 -20.78 21.20
N LEU A 55 -23.28 -20.64 22.09
CA LEU A 55 -22.03 -21.41 22.04
C LEU A 55 -22.28 -22.87 22.40
N ALA A 56 -23.12 -23.17 23.40
CA ALA A 56 -23.55 -24.54 23.71
C ALA A 56 -24.27 -25.20 22.52
N GLY A 57 -25.16 -24.46 21.83
CA GLY A 57 -25.78 -24.91 20.59
C GLY A 57 -24.75 -25.24 19.51
N LEU A 58 -23.83 -24.31 19.20
CA LEU A 58 -22.77 -24.55 18.21
C LEU A 58 -21.85 -25.73 18.58
N LEU A 59 -21.53 -25.91 19.87
CA LEU A 59 -20.78 -27.07 20.38
C LEU A 59 -21.55 -28.38 20.21
N PHE A 60 -22.84 -28.42 20.55
CA PHE A 60 -23.70 -29.58 20.35
C PHE A 60 -23.79 -29.96 18.86
N CYS A 61 -23.94 -28.98 17.98
CA CYS A 61 -23.98 -29.22 16.53
C CYS A 61 -22.66 -29.74 15.99
N THR A 62 -21.55 -29.20 16.50
CA THR A 62 -20.20 -29.66 16.19
C THR A 62 -20.04 -31.13 16.58
N ALA A 63 -20.46 -31.51 17.80
CA ALA A 63 -20.39 -32.89 18.30
C ALA A 63 -21.33 -33.86 17.56
N ALA A 64 -22.59 -33.47 17.34
CA ALA A 64 -23.57 -34.30 16.66
C ALA A 64 -23.27 -34.47 15.14
N LEU A 65 -22.65 -33.47 14.51
CA LEU A 65 -22.13 -33.59 13.14
C LEU A 65 -20.95 -34.58 13.06
N ILE A 66 -20.05 -34.61 14.05
CA ILE A 66 -19.00 -35.65 14.16
C ILE A 66 -19.66 -37.03 14.21
N GLY A 67 -20.53 -37.27 15.20
CA GLY A 67 -21.14 -38.59 15.41
C GLY A 67 -21.99 -39.07 14.23
N ALA A 68 -22.72 -38.17 13.57
CA ALA A 68 -23.49 -38.52 12.38
C ALA A 68 -22.61 -38.89 11.18
N LEU A 69 -21.53 -38.15 10.93
CA LEU A 69 -20.58 -38.47 9.86
C LEU A 69 -19.81 -39.77 10.14
N GLU A 70 -19.48 -40.03 11.41
CA GLU A 70 -18.90 -41.32 11.84
C GLU A 70 -19.86 -42.49 11.57
N GLY A 71 -21.13 -42.39 11.97
CA GLY A 71 -22.14 -43.44 11.72
C GLY A 71 -22.38 -43.70 10.23
N LEU A 72 -22.52 -42.65 9.42
CA LEU A 72 -22.75 -42.79 7.97
C LEU A 72 -21.54 -43.41 7.25
N VAL A 73 -20.33 -43.18 7.77
CA VAL A 73 -19.10 -43.84 7.31
C VAL A 73 -19.06 -45.32 7.71
N ILE A 74 -19.46 -45.70 8.93
CA ILE A 74 -19.44 -47.12 9.36
C ILE A 74 -20.35 -47.96 8.46
N VAL A 75 -21.54 -47.45 8.11
CA VAL A 75 -22.47 -48.08 7.17
C VAL A 75 -21.86 -48.20 5.77
N ALA A 76 -21.32 -47.10 5.20
CA ALA A 76 -20.71 -47.10 3.87
C ALA A 76 -19.46 -48.00 3.77
N VAL A 77 -18.63 -48.01 4.82
CA VAL A 77 -17.45 -48.89 4.94
C VAL A 77 -17.87 -50.34 4.98
N SER A 78 -18.94 -50.68 5.70
CA SER A 78 -19.47 -52.05 5.77
C SER A 78 -19.96 -52.52 4.39
N SER A 79 -20.78 -51.72 3.70
CA SER A 79 -21.34 -52.05 2.38
C SER A 79 -20.32 -52.11 1.23
N LEU A 80 -19.18 -51.42 1.35
CA LEU A 80 -18.10 -51.44 0.35
C LEU A 80 -17.03 -52.50 0.65
N ALA A 81 -16.82 -52.83 1.93
CA ALA A 81 -15.98 -53.93 2.37
C ALA A 81 -16.48 -55.30 1.90
N GLU A 82 -17.78 -55.44 1.68
CA GLU A 82 -18.40 -56.63 1.10
C GLU A 82 -18.04 -56.76 -0.40
N ARG A 83 -18.14 -55.67 -1.17
CA ARG A 83 -17.92 -55.64 -2.63
C ARG A 83 -16.45 -55.75 -3.05
N LEU A 84 -15.53 -55.11 -2.31
CA LEU A 84 -14.08 -55.10 -2.63
C LEU A 84 -13.30 -56.26 -1.98
N ALA A 85 -13.92 -57.39 -1.72
CA ALA A 85 -13.24 -58.60 -1.21
C ALA A 85 -12.47 -59.37 -2.29
N THR A 86 -12.61 -59.00 -3.56
CA THR A 86 -12.30 -59.87 -4.71
C THR A 86 -10.92 -59.67 -5.38
N GLN A 87 -10.22 -58.53 -5.27
CA GLN A 87 -9.01 -58.26 -6.09
C GLN A 87 -7.73 -57.75 -5.34
N ARG A 88 -6.55 -57.84 -5.99
CA ARG A 88 -5.18 -57.88 -5.40
C ARG A 88 -4.41 -56.51 -5.36
N LEU A 89 -4.66 -55.57 -4.43
CA LEU A 89 -4.07 -54.20 -4.52
C LEU A 89 -3.36 -53.55 -3.28
N ALA A 90 -2.90 -54.29 -2.26
CA ALA A 90 -2.38 -53.68 -1.02
C ALA A 90 -0.82 -53.59 -0.89
N GLN A 91 -0.21 -52.42 -1.16
CA GLN A 91 1.20 -52.11 -0.82
C GLN A 91 1.38 -50.73 -0.14
N PRO A 92 2.41 -50.51 0.71
CA PRO A 92 2.58 -49.26 1.48
C PRO A 92 2.68 -47.99 0.64
N ARG A 93 3.29 -48.06 -0.55
CA ARG A 93 3.38 -46.94 -1.50
C ARG A 93 2.00 -46.42 -1.93
N TRP A 94 1.02 -47.31 -2.10
CA TRP A 94 -0.34 -46.93 -2.48
C TRP A 94 -1.10 -46.26 -1.34
N ILE A 95 -0.87 -46.70 -0.08
CA ILE A 95 -1.42 -46.04 1.11
C ILE A 95 -0.86 -44.61 1.26
N ALA A 96 0.46 -44.45 1.13
CA ALA A 96 1.08 -43.13 1.24
C ALA A 96 0.70 -42.19 0.07
N ALA A 97 0.63 -42.70 -1.16
CA ALA A 97 0.24 -41.92 -2.33
C ALA A 97 -1.20 -41.40 -2.18
N LEU A 98 -2.12 -42.27 -1.77
CA LEU A 98 -3.51 -41.96 -1.46
C LEU A 98 -3.65 -40.90 -0.35
N TYR A 99 -3.00 -41.06 0.81
CA TYR A 99 -3.04 -40.05 1.88
C TYR A 99 -2.53 -38.69 1.39
N THR A 100 -1.48 -38.69 0.55
CA THR A 100 -0.94 -37.47 -0.05
C THR A 100 -1.94 -36.83 -1.02
N LEU A 101 -2.61 -37.64 -1.84
CA LEU A 101 -3.64 -37.20 -2.79
C LEU A 101 -4.86 -36.59 -2.08
N LEU A 102 -5.29 -37.18 -0.97
CA LEU A 102 -6.42 -36.70 -0.15
C LEU A 102 -6.07 -35.44 0.65
N SER A 103 -4.81 -35.28 1.07
CA SER A 103 -4.31 -34.04 1.71
C SER A 103 -4.05 -32.90 0.71
N ALA A 104 -3.97 -33.19 -0.60
CA ALA A 104 -3.57 -32.22 -1.61
C ALA A 104 -4.50 -31.00 -1.74
N PRO A 105 -5.84 -31.10 -1.67
CA PRO A 105 -6.70 -29.92 -1.72
C PRO A 105 -6.46 -28.96 -0.55
N LEU A 106 -6.23 -29.48 0.67
CA LEU A 106 -6.01 -28.69 1.87
C LEU A 106 -4.64 -27.99 1.84
N LEU A 107 -3.59 -28.74 1.48
CA LEU A 107 -2.23 -28.20 1.32
C LEU A 107 -2.18 -27.18 0.17
N SER A 108 -2.81 -27.47 -0.96
CA SER A 108 -2.88 -26.55 -2.11
C SER A 108 -3.68 -25.29 -1.78
N TYR A 109 -4.78 -25.39 -1.02
CA TYR A 109 -5.51 -24.23 -0.53
C TYR A 109 -4.67 -23.40 0.46
N GLY A 110 -3.97 -24.06 1.38
CA GLY A 110 -3.04 -23.41 2.32
C GLY A 110 -1.95 -22.62 1.60
N VAL A 111 -1.32 -23.24 0.60
CA VAL A 111 -0.32 -22.62 -0.27
C VAL A 111 -0.93 -21.54 -1.19
N ALA A 112 -2.15 -21.69 -1.67
CA ALA A 112 -2.82 -20.63 -2.43
C ALA A 112 -3.07 -19.38 -1.57
N GLN A 113 -3.53 -19.56 -0.32
CA GLN A 113 -3.76 -18.45 0.62
C GLN A 113 -2.44 -17.79 1.07
N ALA A 114 -1.39 -18.59 1.29
CA ALA A 114 -0.04 -18.12 1.58
C ALA A 114 0.45 -17.06 0.56
N PHE A 115 0.23 -17.32 -0.73
CA PHE A 115 0.68 -16.47 -1.84
C PHE A 115 -0.39 -15.47 -2.36
N ALA A 116 -1.56 -15.40 -1.71
CA ALA A 116 -2.63 -14.46 -2.06
C ALA A 116 -2.38 -13.02 -1.55
N GLY A 117 -1.54 -12.85 -0.52
CA GLY A 117 -1.29 -11.56 0.14
C GLY A 117 -0.63 -10.51 -0.76
N ARG A 118 -0.96 -9.22 -0.55
CA ARG A 118 -0.55 -8.10 -1.43
C ARG A 118 0.95 -7.95 -1.67
N ARG A 119 1.83 -8.29 -0.71
CA ARG A 119 3.29 -8.33 -0.92
C ARG A 119 3.75 -9.61 -1.62
N ALA A 120 3.11 -10.75 -1.38
CA ALA A 120 3.39 -11.98 -2.14
C ALA A 120 3.04 -11.82 -3.64
N GLN A 121 2.09 -10.95 -3.98
CA GLN A 121 1.81 -10.57 -5.37
C GLN A 121 2.97 -9.80 -6.06
N GLN A 122 3.91 -9.23 -5.28
CA GLN A 122 5.09 -8.51 -5.80
C GLN A 122 6.30 -9.43 -6.00
N ILE A 123 6.23 -10.70 -5.56
CA ILE A 123 7.32 -11.67 -5.73
C ILE A 123 7.29 -12.17 -7.18
N TRP A 124 8.37 -11.91 -7.94
CA TRP A 124 8.51 -12.44 -9.29
C TRP A 124 8.59 -13.98 -9.25
N GLY A 125 7.89 -14.66 -10.15
CA GLY A 125 7.78 -16.13 -10.13
C GLY A 125 6.93 -16.72 -8.99
N ARG A 126 6.15 -15.92 -8.23
CA ARG A 126 5.35 -16.39 -7.07
C ARG A 126 4.54 -17.68 -7.29
N HIS A 127 4.00 -17.89 -8.49
CA HIS A 127 3.20 -19.07 -8.81
C HIS A 127 4.07 -20.34 -8.93
N VAL A 128 5.30 -20.20 -9.43
CA VAL A 128 6.30 -21.27 -9.49
C VAL A 128 6.81 -21.60 -8.09
N ILE A 129 7.07 -20.57 -7.26
CA ILE A 129 7.48 -20.76 -5.86
C ILE A 129 6.35 -21.43 -5.06
N ALA A 130 5.11 -20.96 -5.20
CA ALA A 130 3.94 -21.59 -4.58
C ALA A 130 3.79 -23.05 -5.01
N LEU A 131 3.89 -23.34 -6.32
CA LEU A 131 3.86 -24.71 -6.83
C LEU A 131 4.98 -25.57 -6.23
N GLY A 132 6.22 -25.07 -6.17
CA GLY A 132 7.35 -25.75 -5.56
C GLY A 132 7.15 -26.05 -4.07
N VAL A 133 6.64 -25.09 -3.30
CA VAL A 133 6.32 -25.28 -1.87
C VAL A 133 5.17 -26.29 -1.69
N GLY A 134 4.15 -26.26 -2.56
CA GLY A 134 3.07 -27.23 -2.55
C GLY A 134 3.55 -28.66 -2.86
N LEU A 135 4.36 -28.81 -3.90
CA LEU A 135 4.97 -30.11 -4.27
C LEU A 135 5.91 -30.62 -3.17
N LEU A 136 6.69 -29.75 -2.53
CA LEU A 136 7.56 -30.11 -1.39
C LEU A 136 6.75 -30.57 -0.18
N ALA A 137 5.66 -29.87 0.16
CA ALA A 137 4.77 -30.26 1.26
C ALA A 137 4.08 -31.60 0.99
N LEU A 138 3.69 -31.87 -0.27
CA LEU A 138 3.16 -33.17 -0.69
C LEU A 138 4.22 -34.27 -0.61
N ALA A 139 5.45 -34.02 -1.07
CA ALA A 139 6.55 -34.97 -1.00
C ALA A 139 6.93 -35.31 0.46
N LEU A 140 6.96 -34.32 1.36
CA LEU A 140 7.16 -34.51 2.80
C LEU A 140 6.00 -35.30 3.43
N THR A 141 4.75 -34.98 3.09
CA THR A 141 3.57 -35.74 3.56
C THR A 141 3.65 -37.20 3.14
N TYR A 142 3.95 -37.46 1.86
CA TYR A 142 4.18 -38.80 1.33
C TYR A 142 5.30 -39.53 2.06
N LEU A 143 6.45 -38.88 2.27
CA LEU A 143 7.62 -39.46 2.92
C LEU A 143 7.31 -39.81 4.38
N VAL A 144 6.72 -38.88 5.15
CA VAL A 144 6.38 -39.09 6.56
C VAL A 144 5.33 -40.19 6.72
N VAL A 145 4.23 -40.18 5.94
CA VAL A 145 3.22 -41.24 5.99
C VAL A 145 3.84 -42.59 5.59
N ARG A 146 4.69 -42.63 4.57
CA ARG A 146 5.41 -43.84 4.16
C ARG A 146 6.35 -44.35 5.26
N LEU A 147 7.10 -43.47 5.93
CA LEU A 147 8.00 -43.83 7.02
C LEU A 147 7.23 -44.34 8.25
N VAL A 148 6.12 -43.69 8.64
CA VAL A 148 5.26 -44.12 9.75
C VAL A 148 4.62 -45.49 9.45
N VAL A 149 4.09 -45.69 8.25
CA VAL A 149 3.52 -46.99 7.84
C VAL A 149 4.60 -48.08 7.76
N ALA A 150 5.79 -47.78 7.24
CA ALA A 150 6.91 -48.72 7.19
C ALA A 150 7.46 -49.06 8.58
N ALA A 151 7.59 -48.08 9.47
CA ALA A 151 7.99 -48.30 10.87
C ALA A 151 6.96 -49.17 11.61
N ARG A 152 5.66 -48.94 11.38
CA ARG A 152 4.59 -49.78 11.96
C ARG A 152 4.72 -51.24 11.59
N ASP A 153 5.05 -51.53 10.34
CA ASP A 153 5.21 -52.90 9.84
C ASP A 153 6.59 -53.50 10.25
N ARG A 154 7.66 -52.70 10.39
CA ARG A 154 8.99 -53.14 10.90
C ARG A 154 8.97 -53.48 12.40
N PHE A 155 8.47 -52.58 13.25
CA PHE A 155 8.54 -52.69 14.71
C PHE A 155 7.41 -53.52 15.35
N ARG A 156 6.64 -54.28 14.55
CA ARG A 156 5.50 -55.10 15.00
C ARG A 156 4.54 -54.34 15.95
N LEU A 157 4.25 -53.07 15.65
CA LEU A 157 3.38 -52.15 16.43
C LEU A 157 1.88 -52.53 16.41
N ARG A 158 1.58 -53.82 16.30
CA ARG A 158 0.27 -54.45 16.09
C ARG A 158 -0.40 -54.90 17.39
N ARG A 159 0.22 -54.63 18.55
CA ARG A 159 -0.21 -55.03 19.90
C ARG A 159 -0.37 -53.84 20.88
N TRP A 160 -0.42 -52.61 20.39
CA TRP A 160 -0.65 -51.45 21.25
C TRP A 160 -2.07 -51.51 21.84
N THR A 161 -2.16 -51.67 23.16
CA THR A 161 -3.39 -51.47 23.93
C THR A 161 -3.59 -49.98 24.21
N GLY A 162 -4.80 -49.57 24.59
CA GLY A 162 -5.16 -48.15 24.76
C GLY A 162 -4.23 -47.34 25.68
N ARG A 163 -3.56 -48.01 26.64
CA ARG A 163 -2.57 -47.39 27.54
C ARG A 163 -1.32 -46.84 26.83
N GLN A 164 -0.95 -47.37 25.65
CA GLN A 164 0.23 -46.91 24.89
C GLN A 164 -0.09 -45.83 23.84
N ALA A 165 -1.34 -45.75 23.38
CA ALA A 165 -1.76 -44.70 22.43
C ALA A 165 -1.98 -43.33 23.12
N LEU A 166 -2.41 -43.36 24.39
CA LEU A 166 -2.76 -42.17 25.16
C LEU A 166 -1.60 -41.15 25.32
N PRO A 167 -0.33 -41.54 25.61
CA PRO A 167 0.78 -40.59 25.69
C PRO A 167 1.09 -39.89 24.36
N LEU A 168 1.00 -40.60 23.22
CA LEU A 168 1.20 -39.98 21.90
C LEU A 168 0.06 -39.02 21.53
N LEU A 169 -1.18 -39.38 21.87
CA LEU A 169 -2.35 -38.51 21.72
C LEU A 169 -2.18 -37.22 22.54
N ILE A 170 -1.79 -37.35 23.83
CA ILE A 170 -1.51 -36.22 24.71
C ILE A 170 -0.37 -35.36 24.15
N LEU A 171 0.75 -35.96 23.72
CA LEU A 171 1.89 -35.23 23.17
C LEU A 171 1.53 -34.46 21.88
N ALA A 172 0.72 -35.06 21.00
CA ALA A 172 0.25 -34.42 19.78
C ALA A 172 -0.72 -33.25 20.06
N LEU A 173 -1.63 -33.41 21.02
CA LEU A 173 -2.54 -32.35 21.46
C LEU A 173 -1.81 -31.21 22.18
N LEU A 174 -0.84 -31.52 23.04
CA LEU A 174 0.05 -30.54 23.68
C LEU A 174 0.89 -29.79 22.64
N GLY A 175 1.42 -30.50 21.63
CA GLY A 175 2.13 -29.88 20.51
C GLY A 175 1.25 -28.93 19.70
N ALA A 176 0.02 -29.33 19.37
CA ALA A 176 -0.96 -28.47 18.71
C ALA A 176 -1.32 -27.23 19.56
N GLY A 177 -1.54 -27.41 20.86
CA GLY A 177 -1.81 -26.33 21.81
C GLY A 177 -0.62 -25.37 21.97
N ALA A 178 0.61 -25.89 22.00
CA ALA A 178 1.83 -25.08 22.07
C ALA A 178 2.04 -24.27 20.78
N LEU A 179 1.84 -24.85 19.60
CA LEU A 179 1.91 -24.13 18.32
C LEU A 179 0.85 -23.01 18.26
N TYR A 180 -0.37 -23.27 18.74
CA TYR A 180 -1.42 -22.24 18.86
C TYR A 180 -1.07 -21.14 19.88
N LEU A 181 -0.48 -21.48 21.02
CA LEU A 181 -0.01 -20.49 22.00
C LEU A 181 1.12 -19.63 21.46
N VAL A 182 2.09 -20.22 20.74
CA VAL A 182 3.17 -19.49 20.05
C VAL A 182 2.61 -18.55 18.99
N ASP A 183 1.61 -19.00 18.24
CA ASP A 183 0.88 -18.19 17.26
C ASP A 183 0.25 -16.94 17.89
N GLN A 184 -0.48 -17.14 18.99
CA GLN A 184 -1.23 -16.10 19.71
C GLN A 184 -0.38 -15.20 20.62
N ARG A 185 0.83 -15.63 21.03
CA ARG A 185 1.70 -14.91 21.98
C ARG A 185 2.95 -14.31 21.33
N VAL A 186 3.63 -15.06 20.46
CA VAL A 186 4.98 -14.70 19.96
C VAL A 186 4.92 -14.10 18.55
N LEU A 187 4.07 -14.65 17.67
CA LEU A 187 4.16 -14.38 16.22
C LEU A 187 3.15 -13.35 15.68
N ARG A 188 2.46 -12.60 16.55
CA ARG A 188 1.41 -11.58 16.25
C ARG A 188 1.70 -10.55 15.13
N ARG A 189 2.94 -10.48 14.63
CA ARG A 189 3.43 -9.53 13.62
C ARG A 189 3.99 -10.15 12.35
N LEU A 190 4.18 -11.47 12.30
CA LEU A 190 4.68 -12.13 11.10
C LEU A 190 3.55 -12.44 10.12
N TYR A 191 3.91 -12.65 8.86
CA TYR A 191 2.97 -12.81 7.76
C TYR A 191 1.89 -13.85 8.08
N GLY A 192 0.64 -13.63 7.62
CA GLY A 192 -0.46 -14.60 7.74
C GLY A 192 -0.15 -16.02 7.23
N PHE A 193 0.93 -16.17 6.47
CA PHE A 193 1.58 -17.43 6.13
C PHE A 193 2.04 -18.25 7.36
N PHE A 194 2.69 -17.63 8.35
CA PHE A 194 3.16 -18.32 9.55
C PHE A 194 1.99 -18.78 10.42
N HIS A 195 1.00 -17.91 10.61
CA HIS A 195 -0.25 -18.27 11.26
C HIS A 195 -0.95 -19.48 10.62
N LEU A 196 -0.98 -19.50 9.29
CA LEU A 196 -1.53 -20.62 8.53
C LEU A 196 -0.65 -21.88 8.61
N GLY A 197 0.67 -21.73 8.59
CA GLY A 197 1.63 -22.84 8.75
C GLY A 197 1.54 -23.52 10.12
N LEU A 198 1.35 -22.74 11.19
CA LEU A 198 1.13 -23.26 12.55
C LEU A 198 -0.23 -23.95 12.68
N ALA A 199 -1.29 -23.38 12.10
CA ALA A 199 -2.60 -24.03 12.04
C ALA A 199 -2.57 -25.35 11.24
N LEU A 200 -1.82 -25.39 10.12
CA LEU A 200 -1.60 -26.62 9.34
C LEU A 200 -0.76 -27.65 10.12
N GLY A 201 0.27 -27.21 10.86
CA GLY A 201 1.06 -28.06 11.75
C GLY A 201 0.24 -28.67 12.88
N ALA A 202 -0.61 -27.86 13.53
CA ALA A 202 -1.55 -28.33 14.54
C ALA A 202 -2.58 -29.32 13.97
N ALA A 203 -3.10 -29.07 12.76
CA ALA A 203 -4.00 -29.99 12.07
C ALA A 203 -3.31 -31.33 11.71
N LEU A 204 -2.05 -31.29 11.24
CA LEU A 204 -1.26 -32.50 10.95
C LEU A 204 -0.99 -33.32 12.23
N LEU A 205 -0.70 -32.66 13.36
CA LEU A 205 -0.54 -33.34 14.66
C LEU A 205 -1.86 -33.96 15.15
N ALA A 206 -2.98 -33.25 15.01
CA ALA A 206 -4.31 -33.78 15.32
C ALA A 206 -4.68 -34.99 14.44
N GLN A 207 -4.33 -34.97 13.15
CA GLN A 207 -4.49 -36.12 12.26
C GLN A 207 -3.64 -37.32 12.69
N LEU A 208 -2.39 -37.09 13.12
CA LEU A 208 -1.54 -38.13 13.70
C LEU A 208 -2.19 -38.75 14.95
N ALA A 209 -2.78 -37.92 15.80
CA ALA A 209 -3.43 -38.33 17.03
C ALA A 209 -4.68 -39.20 16.78
N VAL A 210 -5.57 -38.81 15.85
CA VAL A 210 -6.73 -39.64 15.51
C VAL A 210 -6.32 -40.94 14.80
N ALA A 211 -5.23 -40.91 14.01
CA ALA A 211 -4.69 -42.12 13.39
C ALA A 211 -4.14 -43.14 14.41
N THR A 212 -3.62 -42.70 15.57
CA THR A 212 -3.22 -43.63 16.66
C THR A 212 -4.42 -44.18 17.42
N ILE A 213 -5.48 -43.39 17.67
CA ILE A 213 -6.74 -43.87 18.26
C ILE A 213 -7.38 -44.97 17.39
N HIS A 214 -7.53 -44.70 16.08
CA HIS A 214 -8.21 -45.60 15.16
C HIS A 214 -7.41 -46.90 14.86
N ALA A 215 -6.13 -46.94 15.24
CA ALA A 215 -5.32 -48.16 15.19
C ALA A 215 -5.59 -49.13 16.35
N GLY A 216 -6.15 -48.66 17.48
CA GLY A 216 -6.33 -49.43 18.71
C GLY A 216 -7.74 -49.97 18.99
N TRP A 217 -8.78 -49.46 18.32
CA TRP A 217 -10.18 -49.77 18.63
C TRP A 217 -10.74 -50.98 17.85
N ARG A 218 -11.62 -51.78 18.49
CA ARG A 218 -12.43 -52.83 17.84
C ARG A 218 -13.87 -52.77 18.37
N PRO A 219 -14.90 -52.65 17.51
CA PRO A 219 -16.29 -52.80 17.95
C PRO A 219 -16.62 -54.29 18.15
N THR A 220 -17.33 -54.62 19.24
CA THR A 220 -17.51 -56.00 19.71
C THR A 220 -18.92 -56.59 19.56
N SER A 221 -19.94 -55.85 19.11
CA SER A 221 -21.30 -56.37 18.94
C SER A 221 -21.82 -56.25 17.49
N ARG A 222 -22.26 -57.38 16.92
CA ARG A 222 -22.81 -57.45 15.54
C ARG A 222 -24.28 -57.01 15.45
N LEU A 223 -24.96 -56.86 16.59
CA LEU A 223 -26.41 -56.59 16.63
C LEU A 223 -26.74 -55.09 16.60
N ILE A 224 -25.91 -54.24 17.22
CA ILE A 224 -26.16 -52.80 17.36
C ILE A 224 -25.97 -52.06 16.02
N GLY A 225 -24.97 -52.44 15.23
CA GLY A 225 -24.57 -51.74 13.99
C GLY A 225 -25.44 -51.98 12.74
N ARG A 226 -26.55 -52.75 12.81
CA ARG A 226 -27.38 -53.06 11.62
C ARG A 226 -28.71 -52.33 11.53
N ILE A 227 -29.26 -51.84 12.64
CA ILE A 227 -30.61 -51.23 12.67
C ILE A 227 -30.56 -49.79 13.20
N LEU A 228 -29.75 -49.51 14.22
CA LEU A 228 -29.71 -48.19 14.87
C LEU A 228 -28.83 -47.15 14.13
N GLU A 229 -27.78 -47.56 13.42
CA GLU A 229 -26.75 -46.62 12.94
C GLU A 229 -27.24 -45.56 11.93
N PRO A 230 -27.79 -45.88 10.75
CA PRO A 230 -28.07 -44.87 9.73
C PRO A 230 -29.25 -43.97 10.11
N GLN A 231 -30.26 -44.50 10.79
CA GLN A 231 -31.45 -43.73 11.18
C GLN A 231 -31.14 -42.77 12.32
N VAL A 232 -30.44 -43.22 13.38
CA VAL A 232 -30.03 -42.35 14.48
C VAL A 232 -28.95 -41.37 14.02
N ALA A 233 -28.00 -41.77 13.18
CA ALA A 233 -27.04 -40.84 12.59
C ALA A 233 -27.74 -39.77 11.72
N THR A 234 -28.78 -40.13 10.96
CA THR A 234 -29.55 -39.16 10.16
C THR A 234 -30.38 -38.23 11.05
N LEU A 235 -31.03 -38.75 12.11
CA LEU A 235 -31.75 -37.93 13.09
C LEU A 235 -30.81 -36.97 13.84
N LEU A 236 -29.63 -37.44 14.26
CA LEU A 236 -28.59 -36.61 14.87
C LEU A 236 -28.02 -35.59 13.87
N LEU A 237 -27.86 -35.94 12.60
CA LEU A 237 -27.44 -35.01 11.54
C LEU A 237 -28.49 -33.91 11.33
N VAL A 238 -29.76 -34.27 11.23
CA VAL A 238 -30.88 -33.32 11.06
C VAL A 238 -30.98 -32.43 12.30
N ALA A 239 -30.89 -32.99 13.51
CA ALA A 239 -30.87 -32.23 14.76
C ALA A 239 -29.65 -31.30 14.87
N ALA A 240 -28.47 -31.73 14.43
CA ALA A 240 -27.24 -30.92 14.38
C ALA A 240 -27.35 -29.78 13.36
N VAL A 241 -27.88 -30.06 12.16
CA VAL A 241 -28.08 -29.04 11.11
C VAL A 241 -29.15 -28.05 11.52
N ALA A 242 -30.27 -28.50 12.10
CA ALA A 242 -31.34 -27.64 12.59
C ALA A 242 -30.87 -26.76 13.77
N SER A 243 -30.26 -27.36 14.78
CA SER A 243 -29.70 -26.64 15.93
C SER A 243 -28.56 -25.70 15.51
N GLY A 244 -27.80 -26.08 14.48
CA GLY A 244 -26.67 -25.30 13.95
C GLY A 244 -27.17 -24.09 13.18
N ALA A 245 -28.16 -24.29 12.31
CA ALA A 245 -28.87 -23.21 11.63
C ALA A 245 -29.54 -22.25 12.64
N PHE A 246 -30.16 -22.77 13.71
CA PHE A 246 -30.76 -21.97 14.77
C PHE A 246 -29.73 -21.18 15.58
N ALA A 247 -28.59 -21.80 15.95
CA ALA A 247 -27.52 -21.14 16.69
C ALA A 247 -26.77 -20.10 15.81
N LEU A 248 -26.51 -20.39 14.54
CA LEU A 248 -25.96 -19.42 13.57
C LEU A 248 -26.94 -18.29 13.28
N ASP A 249 -28.24 -18.55 13.17
CA ASP A 249 -29.25 -17.50 13.02
C ASP A 249 -29.30 -16.61 14.26
N ARG A 250 -29.37 -17.19 15.47
CA ARG A 250 -29.33 -16.48 16.76
C ARG A 250 -28.03 -15.65 16.91
N ALA A 251 -26.88 -16.23 16.57
CA ALA A 251 -25.60 -15.51 16.51
C ALA A 251 -25.67 -14.35 15.50
N SER A 252 -26.21 -14.56 14.30
CA SER A 252 -26.34 -13.52 13.26
C SER A 252 -27.31 -12.39 13.65
N ARG A 253 -28.26 -12.65 14.55
CA ARG A 253 -29.22 -11.67 15.08
C ARG A 253 -28.62 -10.80 16.19
N SER A 254 -27.64 -11.28 16.94
CA SER A 254 -27.04 -10.54 18.08
C SER A 254 -25.69 -9.90 17.72
N GLN A 255 -25.58 -8.57 17.81
CA GLN A 255 -24.33 -7.86 17.51
C GLN A 255 -23.16 -8.23 18.46
N ALA A 256 -23.42 -8.44 19.75
CA ALA A 256 -22.38 -8.82 20.72
C ALA A 256 -21.77 -10.21 20.41
N LEU A 257 -22.64 -11.18 20.07
CA LEU A 257 -22.23 -12.52 19.63
C LEU A 257 -21.41 -12.48 18.34
N ARG A 258 -21.81 -11.64 17.37
CA ARG A 258 -21.05 -11.48 16.11
C ARG A 258 -19.63 -10.99 16.32
N PHE A 259 -19.44 -10.08 17.26
CA PHE A 259 -18.13 -9.51 17.59
C PHE A 259 -17.24 -10.51 18.33
N ALA A 260 -17.73 -11.10 19.43
CA ALA A 260 -17.02 -12.10 20.21
C ALA A 260 -16.48 -13.26 19.36
N ILE A 261 -17.30 -13.75 18.42
CA ILE A 261 -16.94 -14.85 17.52
C ILE A 261 -15.98 -14.40 16.40
N ASP A 262 -16.11 -13.19 15.82
CA ASP A 262 -15.18 -12.75 14.76
C ASP A 262 -13.80 -12.30 15.27
N GLU A 263 -13.74 -11.77 16.49
CA GLU A 263 -12.49 -11.28 17.11
C GLU A 263 -11.65 -12.40 17.74
N HIS A 264 -12.28 -13.45 18.28
CA HIS A 264 -11.59 -14.53 19.00
C HIS A 264 -11.68 -15.93 18.36
N SER A 265 -12.38 -16.10 17.23
CA SER A 265 -12.46 -17.38 16.49
C SER A 265 -12.26 -17.19 14.99
N VAL A 266 -11.22 -17.81 14.43
CA VAL A 266 -10.84 -17.67 13.02
C VAL A 266 -11.78 -18.47 12.12
N LEU A 267 -12.23 -19.65 12.56
CA LEU A 267 -13.18 -20.49 11.82
C LEU A 267 -14.62 -20.01 12.03
N GLY A 268 -15.01 -19.74 13.29
CA GLY A 268 -16.32 -19.19 13.64
C GLY A 268 -16.60 -17.86 12.95
N GLY A 269 -15.65 -16.91 12.95
CA GLY A 269 -15.78 -15.66 12.22
C GLY A 269 -15.94 -15.84 10.70
N LYS A 270 -15.30 -16.85 10.08
CA LYS A 270 -15.51 -17.17 8.65
C LYS A 270 -16.92 -17.71 8.39
N LEU A 271 -17.39 -18.65 9.19
CA LEU A 271 -18.75 -19.21 9.09
C LEU A 271 -19.82 -18.14 9.30
N LEU A 272 -19.63 -17.28 10.31
CA LEU A 272 -20.52 -16.17 10.61
C LEU A 272 -20.57 -15.13 9.47
N ARG A 273 -19.44 -14.82 8.83
CA ARG A 273 -19.39 -13.96 7.64
C ARG A 273 -20.14 -14.57 6.46
N ALA A 274 -20.05 -15.88 6.25
CA ALA A 274 -20.83 -16.59 5.22
C ALA A 274 -22.35 -16.57 5.50
N ALA A 275 -22.76 -16.82 6.75
CA ALA A 275 -24.15 -16.72 7.17
C ALA A 275 -24.72 -15.29 7.02
N SER A 276 -23.91 -14.29 7.35
CA SER A 276 -24.27 -12.86 7.18
C SER A 276 -24.45 -12.49 5.70
N TRP A 277 -23.64 -13.06 4.80
CA TRP A 277 -23.80 -12.93 3.35
C TRP A 277 -25.11 -13.53 2.84
N MET A 278 -25.50 -14.72 3.30
CA MET A 278 -26.79 -15.33 2.93
C MET A 278 -28.00 -14.48 3.39
N ARG A 279 -27.87 -13.77 4.51
CA ARG A 279 -28.89 -12.83 5.00
C ARG A 279 -28.98 -11.54 4.17
N LEU A 280 -27.87 -11.06 3.62
CA LEU A 280 -27.86 -9.94 2.66
C LEU A 280 -28.60 -10.32 1.36
N LEU A 281 -28.47 -11.56 0.88
CA LEU A 281 -29.21 -12.06 -0.28
C LEU A 281 -30.73 -12.18 -0.02
N ARG A 282 -31.14 -12.51 1.22
CA ARG A 282 -32.56 -12.54 1.62
C ARG A 282 -33.19 -11.15 1.80
N ARG A 283 -32.41 -10.07 1.97
CA ARG A 283 -32.92 -8.69 2.03
C ARG A 283 -33.16 -8.08 0.64
N ARG A 284 -34.10 -8.67 -0.13
CA ARG A 284 -34.71 -8.00 -1.28
C ARG A 284 -35.84 -7.07 -0.81
N GLY A 285 -35.47 -5.86 -0.44
CA GLY A 285 -36.43 -4.79 -0.11
C GLY A 285 -35.70 -3.51 0.28
N PRO A 286 -35.92 -2.37 -0.41
CA PRO A 286 -35.36 -1.10 0.03
C PRO A 286 -36.04 -0.70 1.34
N ALA A 287 -35.27 -0.60 2.44
CA ALA A 287 -35.77 -0.01 3.66
C ALA A 287 -36.16 1.45 3.37
N LYS A 288 -37.46 1.76 3.39
CA LYS A 288 -37.96 3.14 3.21
C LYS A 288 -37.33 4.02 4.29
N ALA A 289 -36.38 4.85 3.88
CA ALA A 289 -35.73 5.79 4.77
C ALA A 289 -36.75 6.88 5.14
N ALA A 290 -37.32 6.79 6.34
CA ALA A 290 -38.16 7.85 6.89
C ALA A 290 -37.34 9.14 6.95
N ALA A 291 -37.71 10.10 6.10
CA ALA A 291 -37.03 11.39 5.99
C ALA A 291 -37.44 12.28 7.17
N ALA A 292 -36.80 12.09 8.31
CA ALA A 292 -36.94 12.98 9.46
C ALA A 292 -36.52 14.41 9.06
N LYS A 293 -37.52 15.28 8.84
CA LYS A 293 -37.35 16.73 8.64
C LYS A 293 -36.90 17.36 9.97
N GLY A 294 -35.61 17.24 10.27
CA GLY A 294 -35.00 17.99 11.37
C GLY A 294 -34.95 19.47 11.01
N SER A 295 -35.81 20.29 11.61
CA SER A 295 -35.78 21.74 11.50
C SER A 295 -34.47 22.27 12.09
N VAL A 296 -33.63 22.85 11.24
CA VAL A 296 -32.48 23.63 11.71
C VAL A 296 -33.03 24.98 12.17
N ARG A 297 -33.37 25.11 13.46
CA ARG A 297 -33.64 26.42 14.06
C ARG A 297 -32.45 27.34 13.78
N GLY A 298 -32.75 28.56 13.33
CA GLY A 298 -31.72 29.56 13.00
C GLY A 298 -30.95 29.98 14.24
N GLY A 299 -29.78 29.40 14.46
CA GLY A 299 -28.85 29.88 15.47
C GLY A 299 -28.08 31.09 14.97
N ALA A 300 -27.87 32.08 15.84
CA ALA A 300 -27.08 33.29 15.56
C ALA A 300 -25.76 32.99 14.82
N ALA A 301 -25.28 33.90 13.97
CA ALA A 301 -24.07 33.71 13.19
C ALA A 301 -22.87 33.27 14.08
N LEU A 302 -21.98 32.45 13.54
CA LEU A 302 -20.72 32.15 14.23
C LEU A 302 -19.85 33.42 14.25
N PRO A 303 -19.14 33.71 15.36
CA PRO A 303 -18.23 34.85 15.42
C PRO A 303 -17.14 34.70 14.33
N ALA A 304 -16.70 35.83 13.78
CA ALA A 304 -15.59 35.84 12.85
C ALA A 304 -14.31 35.34 13.53
N GLY A 305 -13.56 34.45 12.87
CA GLY A 305 -12.27 33.99 13.37
C GLY A 305 -11.22 35.12 13.38
N PRO A 306 -10.25 35.07 14.32
CA PRO A 306 -9.18 36.05 14.43
C PRO A 306 -8.29 36.08 13.18
N ARG A 307 -7.68 37.23 12.88
CA ARG A 307 -6.81 37.43 11.71
C ARG A 307 -5.52 38.16 12.05
N VAL A 308 -4.41 37.43 12.02
CA VAL A 308 -3.05 37.89 12.28
C VAL A 308 -2.30 38.04 10.94
N LYS A 309 -2.70 39.03 10.12
CA LYS A 309 -2.10 39.28 8.79
C LYS A 309 -0.58 39.39 8.86
N GLY A 310 0.10 38.69 7.95
CA GLY A 310 1.57 38.70 7.83
C GLY A 310 2.33 37.91 8.90
N ALA A 311 1.64 37.22 9.83
CA ALA A 311 2.30 36.33 10.79
C ALA A 311 2.98 35.16 10.09
N SER A 312 4.16 34.77 10.56
CA SER A 312 4.72 33.46 10.20
C SER A 312 3.88 32.34 10.81
N VAL A 313 3.92 31.16 10.21
CA VAL A 313 3.16 29.99 10.65
C VAL A 313 4.10 28.82 10.89
N LEU A 314 4.06 28.25 12.09
CA LEU A 314 4.75 27.02 12.47
C LEU A 314 3.72 25.91 12.72
N LEU A 315 3.75 24.88 11.90
CA LEU A 315 2.97 23.66 12.05
C LEU A 315 3.88 22.54 12.55
N ILE A 316 3.63 22.08 13.78
CA ILE A 316 4.32 20.95 14.41
C ILE A 316 3.40 19.73 14.34
N THR A 317 3.90 18.62 13.81
CA THR A 317 3.22 17.32 13.85
C THR A 317 4.12 16.25 14.44
N ILE A 318 3.57 15.37 15.26
CA ILE A 318 4.33 14.33 15.95
C ILE A 318 3.74 12.99 15.54
N ASP A 319 4.58 12.03 15.15
CA ASP A 319 4.17 10.71 14.65
C ASP A 319 3.65 9.84 15.81
N ALA A 320 2.50 9.20 15.65
CA ALA A 320 1.89 8.30 16.64
C ALA A 320 1.67 8.87 18.06
N LEU A 321 1.65 10.20 18.24
CA LEU A 321 1.45 10.83 19.55
C LEU A 321 -0.03 10.87 20.00
N ARG A 322 -0.28 10.19 21.11
CA ARG A 322 -1.54 10.20 21.87
C ARG A 322 -1.79 11.49 22.62
N ALA A 323 -3.03 11.97 22.60
CA ALA A 323 -3.44 13.11 23.43
C ALA A 323 -3.44 12.78 24.93
N ASP A 324 -3.88 11.59 25.31
CA ASP A 324 -4.03 11.16 26.71
C ASP A 324 -2.70 10.86 27.43
N HIS A 325 -1.57 10.94 26.73
CA HIS A 325 -0.20 10.86 27.27
C HIS A 325 0.47 12.23 27.49
N LEU A 326 -0.30 13.32 27.47
CA LEU A 326 0.18 14.69 27.72
C LEU A 326 -0.42 15.27 29.01
N GLY A 327 0.38 15.99 29.79
CA GLY A 327 -0.03 16.59 31.06
C GLY A 327 -1.19 17.58 30.91
N CYS A 328 -1.18 18.41 29.86
CA CYS A 328 -2.28 19.34 29.53
C CYS A 328 -3.61 18.66 29.13
N TYR A 329 -3.61 17.34 28.91
CA TYR A 329 -4.82 16.52 28.73
C TYR A 329 -5.16 15.66 29.96
N GLY A 330 -4.38 15.77 31.04
CA GLY A 330 -4.60 15.08 32.32
C GLY A 330 -3.69 13.88 32.58
N TYR A 331 -2.63 13.67 31.79
CA TYR A 331 -1.69 12.57 32.04
C TYR A 331 -0.88 12.79 33.32
N ARG A 332 -0.71 11.73 34.11
CA ARG A 332 -0.08 11.82 35.45
C ARG A 332 1.44 11.85 35.42
N ARG A 333 2.08 11.35 34.36
CA ARG A 333 3.54 11.35 34.20
C ARG A 333 3.98 12.66 33.53
N LYS A 334 5.14 13.18 33.92
CA LYS A 334 5.73 14.41 33.35
C LYS A 334 6.38 14.13 31.98
N THR A 335 5.57 13.69 31.02
CA THR A 335 5.97 13.38 29.64
C THR A 335 6.05 14.61 28.74
N SER A 336 5.32 15.69 29.06
CA SER A 336 5.19 16.85 28.16
C SER A 336 5.36 18.26 28.76
N PRO A 337 6.35 18.56 29.64
CA PRO A 337 6.45 19.86 30.29
C PRO A 337 6.45 21.09 29.35
N ALA A 338 7.08 21.01 28.17
CA ALA A 338 7.14 22.12 27.23
C ALA A 338 5.83 22.32 26.45
N VAL A 339 5.14 21.25 26.06
CA VAL A 339 3.80 21.30 25.47
C VAL A 339 2.77 21.74 26.51
N ASP A 340 2.94 21.37 27.79
CA ASP A 340 2.09 21.81 28.89
C ASP A 340 2.28 23.30 29.22
N ALA A 341 3.51 23.81 29.07
CA ALA A 341 3.77 25.25 29.09
C ALA A 341 3.12 25.97 27.90
N PHE A 342 3.28 25.45 26.67
CA PHE A 342 2.64 25.98 25.47
C PHE A 342 1.10 25.95 25.54
N ALA A 343 0.51 24.97 26.24
CA ALA A 343 -0.94 24.87 26.41
C ALA A 343 -1.54 26.04 27.21
N ARG A 344 -0.76 26.70 28.09
CA ARG A 344 -1.22 27.84 28.89
C ARG A 344 -1.39 29.14 28.08
N GLU A 345 -0.79 29.20 26.90
CA GLU A 345 -0.83 30.34 25.97
C GLU A 345 -1.55 30.00 24.64
N ALA A 346 -2.26 28.87 24.59
CA ALA A 346 -2.88 28.33 23.38
C ALA A 346 -4.36 28.01 23.57
N VAL A 347 -5.08 27.90 22.44
CA VAL A 347 -6.39 27.26 22.39
C VAL A 347 -6.19 25.75 22.27
N LEU A 348 -6.55 25.01 23.32
CA LEU A 348 -6.46 23.55 23.39
C LEU A 348 -7.81 22.91 23.03
N PHE A 349 -7.82 22.00 22.06
CA PHE A 349 -9.01 21.21 21.72
C PHE A 349 -8.97 19.88 22.48
N ARG A 350 -9.83 19.73 23.50
CA ARG A 350 -9.87 18.53 24.37
C ARG A 350 -10.05 17.22 23.60
N ARG A 351 -10.73 17.30 22.45
CA ARG A 351 -10.95 16.22 21.49
C ARG A 351 -10.57 16.71 20.09
N ALA A 352 -9.49 16.19 19.54
CA ALA A 352 -9.18 16.30 18.13
C ALA A 352 -8.89 14.92 17.55
N TYR A 353 -9.24 14.71 16.28
CA TYR A 353 -9.24 13.39 15.66
C TYR A 353 -8.49 13.37 14.33
N CYS A 354 -7.62 12.37 14.16
CA CYS A 354 -7.05 12.06 12.86
C CYS A 354 -8.14 11.47 11.94
N PRO A 355 -8.01 11.59 10.60
CA PRO A 355 -8.95 10.96 9.68
C PRO A 355 -8.79 9.44 9.64
N THR A 356 -7.62 8.92 10.03
CA THR A 356 -7.27 7.49 10.08
C THR A 356 -5.95 7.29 10.83
N PRO A 357 -5.72 6.16 11.51
CA PRO A 357 -4.44 5.86 12.15
C PRO A 357 -3.41 5.37 11.12
N HIS A 358 -3.00 6.25 10.21
CA HIS A 358 -1.99 5.95 9.17
C HIS A 358 -1.35 7.24 8.63
N THR A 359 -0.08 7.47 8.95
CA THR A 359 0.73 8.66 8.61
C THR A 359 0.48 9.23 7.22
N SER A 360 0.67 8.45 6.15
CA SER A 360 0.53 8.95 4.78
C SER A 360 -0.84 9.57 4.48
N PHE A 361 -1.92 8.96 4.96
CA PHE A 361 -3.28 9.46 4.79
C PHE A 361 -3.57 10.65 5.72
N ALA A 362 -3.13 10.59 6.98
CA ALA A 362 -3.29 11.67 7.95
C ALA A 362 -2.59 12.96 7.50
N ILE A 363 -1.29 12.89 7.19
CA ILE A 363 -0.47 14.01 6.72
C ILE A 363 -0.94 14.53 5.35
N SER A 364 -1.37 13.65 4.43
CA SER A 364 -1.97 14.12 3.17
C SER A 364 -3.31 14.83 3.41
N SER A 365 -4.11 14.36 4.37
CA SER A 365 -5.38 15.00 4.70
C SER A 365 -5.16 16.38 5.33
N LEU A 366 -4.19 16.48 6.26
CA LEU A 366 -3.70 17.72 6.84
C LEU A 366 -3.29 18.73 5.76
N HIS A 367 -2.37 18.37 4.87
CA HIS A 367 -1.86 19.31 3.86
C HIS A 367 -2.84 19.65 2.74
N THR A 368 -3.95 18.93 2.60
CA THR A 368 -4.94 19.16 1.52
C THR A 368 -6.28 19.68 2.04
N GLY A 369 -6.49 19.69 3.35
CA GLY A 369 -7.78 20.02 3.97
C GLY A 369 -8.91 19.04 3.58
N ARG A 370 -8.59 17.80 3.19
CA ARG A 370 -9.55 16.81 2.67
C ARG A 370 -9.38 15.48 3.40
N SER A 371 -10.45 14.78 3.75
CA SER A 371 -10.33 13.46 4.39
C SER A 371 -9.89 12.36 3.41
N MET A 372 -8.99 11.49 3.87
CA MET A 372 -8.76 10.14 3.35
C MET A 372 -8.47 10.06 1.85
N VAL A 373 -9.13 9.16 1.12
CA VAL A 373 -8.93 8.93 -0.32
C VAL A 373 -9.16 10.21 -1.13
N SER A 374 -9.99 11.13 -0.64
CA SER A 374 -10.21 12.41 -1.32
C SER A 374 -9.00 13.35 -1.25
N ALA A 375 -8.07 13.15 -0.30
CA ALA A 375 -6.77 13.82 -0.28
C ALA A 375 -5.86 13.38 -1.43
N LEU A 376 -5.91 12.10 -1.85
CA LEU A 376 -5.08 11.58 -2.95
C LEU A 376 -5.33 12.29 -4.29
N ALA A 377 -6.56 12.78 -4.51
CA ALA A 377 -6.94 13.55 -5.70
C ALA A 377 -6.57 15.05 -5.62
N ALA A 378 -6.05 15.53 -4.49
CA ALA A 378 -5.82 16.96 -4.28
C ALA A 378 -4.56 17.46 -5.01
N ARG A 379 -4.75 18.36 -5.97
CA ARG A 379 -3.66 19.05 -6.68
C ARG A 379 -3.15 20.28 -5.93
N GLN A 380 -3.94 20.82 -5.01
CA GLN A 380 -3.64 21.97 -4.17
C GLN A 380 -3.25 21.50 -2.76
N THR A 381 -2.23 22.14 -2.18
CA THR A 381 -1.76 21.88 -0.81
C THR A 381 -1.64 23.17 -0.01
N LEU A 382 -1.55 23.05 1.31
CA LEU A 382 -1.33 24.15 2.25
C LEU A 382 -0.08 24.95 1.88
N ALA A 383 1.06 24.27 1.63
CA ALA A 383 2.29 24.92 1.19
C ALA A 383 2.11 25.65 -0.15
N ARG A 384 1.42 25.05 -1.14
CA ARG A 384 1.13 25.71 -2.42
C ARG A 384 0.26 26.96 -2.23
N SER A 385 -0.67 26.95 -1.28
CA SER A 385 -1.51 28.11 -0.95
C SER A 385 -0.69 29.23 -0.32
N PHE A 386 0.14 28.94 0.70
CA PHE A 386 1.04 29.92 1.31
C PHE A 386 2.03 30.54 0.31
N ARG A 387 2.64 29.73 -0.56
CA ARG A 387 3.58 30.22 -1.60
C ARG A 387 2.96 31.21 -2.57
N ARG A 388 1.69 31.04 -2.92
CA ARG A 388 0.97 31.97 -3.82
C ARG A 388 0.76 33.35 -3.17
N GLN A 389 0.89 33.44 -1.85
CA GLN A 389 0.74 34.65 -1.06
C GLN A 389 2.10 35.19 -0.56
N GLY A 390 3.20 34.84 -1.23
CA GLY A 390 4.54 35.38 -0.95
C GLY A 390 5.29 34.75 0.24
N TYR A 391 4.73 33.75 0.92
CA TYR A 391 5.39 33.10 2.05
C TYR A 391 6.48 32.14 1.57
N LYS A 392 7.62 32.13 2.28
CA LYS A 392 8.64 31.10 2.10
C LYS A 392 8.24 29.81 2.81
N THR A 393 8.36 28.68 2.12
CA THR A 393 7.85 27.39 2.61
C THR A 393 8.94 26.37 2.87
N GLY A 394 9.04 25.92 4.12
CA GLY A 394 10.01 24.92 4.58
C GLY A 394 9.35 23.71 5.25
N ALA A 395 9.80 22.49 4.92
CA ALA A 395 9.34 21.26 5.54
C ALA A 395 10.50 20.37 6.01
N PHE A 396 10.34 19.74 7.17
CA PHE A 396 11.34 18.88 7.82
C PHE A 396 10.64 17.64 8.36
N PHE A 397 10.76 16.50 7.67
CA PHE A 397 9.97 15.30 7.99
C PHE A 397 10.70 14.00 7.59
N PRO A 398 10.41 12.85 8.24
CA PRO A 398 11.01 11.57 7.90
C PRO A 398 10.46 10.99 6.58
N PRO A 399 11.21 10.12 5.89
CA PRO A 399 10.69 9.32 4.76
C PRO A 399 9.47 8.45 5.10
N ALA A 400 9.23 8.14 6.38
CA ALA A 400 8.12 7.33 6.89
C ALA A 400 6.75 7.75 6.33
N VAL A 401 6.53 9.06 6.15
CA VAL A 401 5.31 9.65 5.55
C VAL A 401 4.92 9.01 4.20
N PHE A 402 5.87 8.40 3.47
CA PHE A 402 5.62 7.72 2.20
C PHE A 402 6.03 6.23 2.20
N TYR A 403 6.22 5.58 3.35
CA TYR A 403 6.79 4.23 3.42
C TYR A 403 5.78 3.13 3.04
N ILE A 404 4.64 3.03 3.74
CA ILE A 404 3.71 1.89 3.62
C ILE A 404 3.01 1.82 2.25
N ASP A 405 2.51 2.98 1.77
CA ASP A 405 1.63 3.08 0.60
C ASP A 405 2.25 3.99 -0.50
N GLY A 406 3.58 4.10 -0.54
CA GLY A 406 4.34 5.14 -1.25
C GLY A 406 4.01 5.37 -2.73
N ASP A 407 3.50 4.36 -3.44
CA ASP A 407 3.06 4.50 -4.84
C ASP A 407 1.74 5.28 -4.98
N ARG A 408 0.80 5.12 -4.04
CA ARG A 408 -0.44 5.92 -4.00
C ARG A 408 -0.14 7.40 -3.72
N PHE A 409 0.86 7.64 -2.88
CA PHE A 409 1.30 8.98 -2.50
C PHE A 409 2.44 9.51 -3.39
N ARG A 410 2.76 8.83 -4.50
CA ARG A 410 3.87 9.19 -5.39
C ARG A 410 3.81 10.64 -5.85
N ALA A 411 2.63 11.15 -6.20
CA ALA A 411 2.43 12.55 -6.60
C ALA A 411 2.72 13.56 -5.46
N PHE A 412 2.52 13.19 -4.20
CA PHE A 412 2.93 14.03 -3.06
C PHE A 412 4.41 13.90 -2.75
N ARG A 413 4.99 12.70 -2.89
CA ARG A 413 6.43 12.44 -2.72
C ARG A 413 7.28 13.19 -3.75
N GLU A 414 6.94 13.08 -5.03
CA GLU A 414 7.67 13.74 -6.13
C GLU A 414 7.56 15.27 -6.06
N ARG A 415 6.38 15.81 -5.72
CA ARG A 415 6.17 17.25 -5.52
C ARG A 415 6.61 17.75 -4.14
N ARG A 416 6.98 16.84 -3.22
CA ARG A 416 7.27 17.09 -1.80
C ARG A 416 6.24 18.00 -1.11
N TYR A 417 4.95 17.67 -1.26
CA TYR A 417 3.79 18.48 -0.82
C TYR A 417 3.79 19.96 -1.31
N ASP A 418 4.53 20.28 -2.37
CA ASP A 418 4.73 21.61 -2.99
C ASP A 418 5.55 22.64 -2.18
N PHE A 419 6.21 22.25 -1.08
CA PHE A 419 7.14 23.12 -0.35
C PHE A 419 8.34 23.55 -1.21
N GLU A 420 8.93 24.73 -0.93
CA GLU A 420 10.17 25.20 -1.59
C GLU A 420 11.41 24.48 -1.06
N TRP A 421 11.52 24.43 0.27
CA TRP A 421 12.65 23.81 0.97
C TRP A 421 12.17 22.57 1.69
N VAL A 422 12.86 21.44 1.50
CA VAL A 422 12.48 20.17 2.11
C VAL A 422 13.68 19.39 2.56
N LYS A 423 13.67 19.00 3.83
CA LYS A 423 14.53 17.96 4.41
C LYS A 423 13.69 16.70 4.66
N LEU A 424 14.07 15.63 3.96
CA LEU A 424 13.39 14.33 3.95
C LEU A 424 14.35 13.26 4.46
N GLU A 425 14.54 13.21 5.78
CA GLU A 425 15.64 12.49 6.43
C GLU A 425 15.14 11.85 7.74
N TYR A 426 15.49 10.59 7.99
CA TYR A 426 15.33 9.99 9.32
C TYR A 426 16.37 10.64 10.24
N LEU A 427 15.88 11.45 11.18
CA LEU A 427 16.70 12.20 12.12
C LEU A 427 16.02 12.24 13.49
N PRO A 428 16.81 12.12 14.58
CA PRO A 428 16.32 12.43 15.92
C PRO A 428 15.86 13.89 16.03
N ALA A 429 14.88 14.14 16.90
CA ALA A 429 14.22 15.42 17.12
C ALA A 429 15.22 16.56 17.31
N LYS A 430 16.29 16.37 18.09
CA LYS A 430 17.34 17.38 18.30
C LYS A 430 17.98 17.81 16.98
N LYS A 431 18.41 16.86 16.15
CA LYS A 431 19.05 17.14 14.85
C LYS A 431 18.06 17.76 13.86
N ARG A 432 16.76 17.44 13.96
CA ARG A 432 15.69 18.08 13.18
C ARG A 432 15.52 19.56 13.56
N VAL A 433 15.53 19.90 14.84
CA VAL A 433 15.52 21.31 15.31
C VAL A 433 16.78 22.05 14.85
N ASP A 434 17.96 21.41 14.89
CA ASP A 434 19.22 21.97 14.38
C ASP A 434 19.17 22.25 12.84
N GLN A 435 18.30 21.57 12.09
CA GLN A 435 18.04 21.89 10.67
C GLN A 435 17.11 23.09 10.50
N VAL A 436 16.04 23.20 11.31
CA VAL A 436 15.12 24.35 11.27
C VAL A 436 15.86 25.64 11.64
N GLN A 437 16.70 25.61 12.68
CA GLN A 437 17.51 26.75 13.09
C GLN A 437 18.43 27.24 11.96
N ARG A 438 19.12 26.32 11.26
CA ARG A 438 19.97 26.67 10.11
C ARG A 438 19.17 27.23 8.95
N TYR A 439 17.98 26.69 8.65
CA TYR A 439 17.10 27.24 7.62
C TYR A 439 16.65 28.67 7.94
N LEU A 440 16.24 28.93 9.19
CA LEU A 440 15.84 30.26 9.64
C LEU A 440 16.99 31.28 9.67
N LYS A 441 18.24 30.85 9.82
CA LYS A 441 19.42 31.73 9.66
C LYS A 441 19.62 32.22 8.23
N MET A 442 19.22 31.44 7.21
CA MET A 442 19.34 31.81 5.79
C MET A 442 18.24 32.74 5.26
N LEU A 443 17.28 33.16 6.10
CA LEU A 443 16.14 33.99 5.69
C LEU A 443 16.14 35.33 6.45
N PRO A 444 15.78 36.46 5.79
CA PRO A 444 15.54 37.73 6.46
C PRO A 444 14.50 37.61 7.59
N ALA A 445 14.66 38.40 8.65
CA ALA A 445 13.73 38.43 9.80
C ALA A 445 12.33 38.97 9.44
N THR A 446 12.23 39.76 8.36
CA THR A 446 10.97 40.33 7.83
C THR A 446 10.19 39.36 6.93
N GLN A 447 10.85 38.39 6.30
CA GLN A 447 10.20 37.46 5.36
C GLN A 447 9.24 36.50 6.09
N PRO A 448 7.91 36.53 5.83
CA PRO A 448 6.99 35.56 6.43
C PRO A 448 7.28 34.15 5.92
N VAL A 449 7.21 33.19 6.85
CA VAL A 449 7.44 31.76 6.57
C VAL A 449 6.23 30.91 6.92
N PHE A 450 6.00 29.85 6.15
CA PHE A 450 5.21 28.69 6.60
C PHE A 450 6.16 27.49 6.75
N LEU A 451 6.34 27.07 8.00
CA LEU A 451 7.19 25.96 8.40
C LEU A 451 6.33 24.76 8.80
N TRP A 452 6.67 23.59 8.29
CA TRP A 452 6.15 22.32 8.79
C TRP A 452 7.30 21.47 9.35
N VAL A 453 7.19 21.06 10.61
CA VAL A 453 8.16 20.21 11.28
C VAL A 453 7.42 18.97 11.78
N HIS A 454 7.82 17.81 11.25
CA HIS A 454 7.27 16.52 11.64
C HIS A 454 8.31 15.71 12.39
N PHE A 455 8.06 15.46 13.68
CA PHE A 455 8.85 14.56 14.50
C PHE A 455 8.42 13.11 14.28
N PHE A 456 9.36 12.17 14.44
CA PHE A 456 9.14 10.74 14.18
C PHE A 456 8.97 9.97 15.49
N GLU A 457 9.63 10.41 16.55
CA GLU A 457 9.37 10.00 17.91
C GLU A 457 7.95 10.45 18.34
N PRO A 458 7.15 9.63 19.04
CA PRO A 458 7.45 8.31 19.62
C PRO A 458 7.07 7.06 18.77
N HIS A 459 7.17 7.09 17.44
CA HIS A 459 6.90 5.92 16.59
C HIS A 459 7.88 4.75 16.85
N GLU A 460 7.38 3.52 16.84
CA GLU A 460 8.18 2.31 17.07
C GLU A 460 9.40 2.11 16.09
N PRO A 461 10.48 1.40 16.51
CA PRO A 461 10.70 0.79 17.81
C PRO A 461 11.04 1.81 18.90
N TYR A 462 10.35 1.75 20.04
CA TYR A 462 10.54 2.71 21.13
C TYR A 462 11.94 2.58 21.75
N GLU A 463 12.78 3.58 21.51
CA GLU A 463 14.15 3.62 22.02
C GLU A 463 14.18 4.12 23.48
N ALA A 464 15.17 3.67 24.26
CA ALA A 464 15.42 4.27 25.56
C ALA A 464 16.07 5.66 25.34
N ARG A 465 15.51 6.71 25.95
CA ARG A 465 15.95 8.10 25.79
C ARG A 465 16.50 8.72 27.09
N PRO A 466 17.68 8.33 27.61
CA PRO A 466 18.26 8.99 28.78
C PRO A 466 18.34 10.52 28.60
N PRO A 467 17.97 11.34 29.61
CA PRO A 467 17.61 10.96 30.99
C PRO A 467 16.15 10.49 31.18
N HIS A 468 15.29 10.62 30.17
CA HIS A 468 13.85 10.33 30.22
C HIS A 468 13.57 8.82 30.32
N ARG A 469 13.54 8.29 31.56
CA ARG A 469 13.29 6.88 31.87
C ARG A 469 12.07 6.73 32.79
N PHE A 470 10.97 6.18 32.27
CA PHE A 470 9.76 5.87 33.05
C PHE A 470 9.61 4.38 33.40
N GLY A 471 10.45 3.51 32.83
CA GLY A 471 10.37 2.06 32.97
C GLY A 471 10.91 1.32 31.74
N THR A 472 10.70 0.00 31.68
CA THR A 472 11.25 -0.86 30.62
C THR A 472 10.20 -1.37 29.63
N ARG A 473 8.90 -1.33 29.98
CA ARG A 473 7.79 -1.80 29.14
C ARG A 473 7.63 -0.90 27.90
N PRO A 474 7.02 -1.37 26.79
CA PRO A 474 6.85 -0.57 25.58
C PRO A 474 6.21 0.80 25.84
N ILE A 475 5.15 0.87 26.65
CA ILE A 475 4.47 2.12 27.01
C ILE A 475 5.35 3.07 27.84
N ASP A 476 6.26 2.56 28.68
CA ASP A 476 7.17 3.39 29.47
C ASP A 476 8.32 3.95 28.61
N ARG A 477 8.70 3.25 27.54
CA ARG A 477 9.66 3.75 26.53
C ARG A 477 9.01 4.79 25.63
N TYR A 478 7.78 4.55 25.20
CA TYR A 478 6.95 5.50 24.47
C TYR A 478 6.82 6.84 25.23
N ASP A 479 6.51 6.80 26.54
CA ASP A 479 6.54 7.99 27.40
C ASP A 479 7.92 8.69 27.43
N GLY A 480 9.01 7.93 27.44
CA GLY A 480 10.38 8.46 27.38
C GLY A 480 10.69 9.15 26.05
N GLU A 481 10.13 8.65 24.95
CA GLU A 481 10.23 9.28 23.64
C GLU A 481 9.37 10.55 23.53
N ILE A 482 8.19 10.59 24.17
CA ILE A 482 7.37 11.80 24.29
C ILE A 482 8.17 12.89 25.02
N ALA A 483 8.77 12.57 26.18
CA ALA A 483 9.59 13.52 26.93
C ALA A 483 10.83 14.01 26.18
N TYR A 484 11.43 13.13 25.36
CA TYR A 484 12.53 13.53 24.48
C TYR A 484 12.09 14.49 23.38
N VAL A 485 10.97 14.24 22.70
CA VAL A 485 10.48 15.15 21.63
C VAL A 485 9.92 16.46 22.21
N ASP A 486 9.26 16.42 23.37
CA ASP A 486 8.77 17.59 24.11
C ASP A 486 9.90 18.60 24.41
N GLN A 487 11.02 18.12 24.94
CA GLN A 487 12.21 18.94 25.19
C GLN A 487 12.69 19.66 23.90
N GLN A 488 12.59 19.00 22.75
CA GLN A 488 12.97 19.59 21.46
C GLN A 488 11.88 20.50 20.88
N ILE A 489 10.60 20.29 21.21
CA ILE A 489 9.50 21.20 20.89
C ILE A 489 9.67 22.52 21.64
N GLY A 490 9.96 22.50 22.94
CA GLY A 490 10.28 23.71 23.72
C GLY A 490 11.43 24.50 23.09
N ARG A 491 12.54 23.81 22.77
CA ARG A 491 13.68 24.40 22.06
C ARG A 491 13.33 24.95 20.68
N LEU A 492 12.48 24.27 19.92
CA LEU A 492 11.98 24.73 18.61
C LEU A 492 11.16 26.00 18.74
N LEU A 493 10.21 26.06 19.68
CA LEU A 493 9.38 27.23 19.94
C LEU A 493 10.24 28.45 20.27
N THR A 494 11.22 28.31 21.18
CA THR A 494 12.18 29.36 21.52
C THR A 494 12.93 29.88 20.29
N ILE A 495 13.51 28.98 19.48
CA ILE A 495 14.29 29.34 18.28
C ILE A 495 13.44 30.06 17.23
N VAL A 496 12.19 29.60 17.02
CA VAL A 496 11.31 30.20 15.99
C VAL A 496 10.78 31.55 16.46
N ARG A 497 10.31 31.67 17.72
CA ARG A 497 9.80 32.93 18.30
C ARG A 497 10.85 34.03 18.31
N ALA A 498 12.07 33.74 18.77
CA ALA A 498 13.17 34.70 18.82
C ALA A 498 13.53 35.31 17.45
N ARG A 499 13.15 34.65 16.34
CA ARG A 499 13.40 35.13 14.97
C ARG A 499 12.14 35.50 14.19
N ARG A 500 10.96 35.26 14.77
CA ARG A 500 9.61 35.48 14.24
C ARG A 500 8.68 35.86 15.40
N PRO A 501 8.68 37.12 15.90
CA PRO A 501 7.84 37.50 17.03
C PRO A 501 6.33 37.42 16.69
N LYS A 502 5.95 37.76 15.45
CA LYS A 502 4.58 37.60 14.94
C LYS A 502 4.39 36.18 14.37
N LEU A 503 4.07 35.22 15.25
CA LEU A 503 4.03 33.79 14.93
C LEU A 503 2.71 33.12 15.35
N VAL A 504 2.04 32.48 14.39
CA VAL A 504 1.00 31.48 14.65
C VAL A 504 1.66 30.12 14.81
N VAL A 505 1.32 29.39 15.87
CA VAL A 505 1.79 28.02 16.11
C VAL A 505 0.59 27.08 16.17
N ALA A 506 0.65 25.98 15.43
CA ALA A 506 -0.26 24.85 15.58
C ALA A 506 0.55 23.59 15.89
N LEU A 507 0.19 22.88 16.96
CA LEU A 507 0.77 21.60 17.35
C LEU A 507 -0.30 20.51 17.29
N SER A 508 0.02 19.39 16.66
CA SER A 508 -0.87 18.23 16.59
C SER A 508 -0.08 16.92 16.39
N ALA A 509 -0.79 15.81 16.19
CA ALA A 509 -0.23 14.53 15.80
C ALA A 509 -0.90 14.01 14.52
N ASP A 510 -0.28 13.06 13.84
CA ASP A 510 -0.90 12.41 12.68
C ASP A 510 -1.87 11.30 13.09
N HIS A 511 -1.57 10.55 14.15
CA HIS A 511 -2.40 9.57 14.85
C HIS A 511 -1.84 9.25 16.25
N GLY A 512 -2.46 8.31 16.96
CA GLY A 512 -1.98 7.74 18.23
C GLY A 512 -1.39 6.33 18.08
N GLU A 513 -1.38 5.56 19.18
CA GLU A 513 -0.71 4.26 19.32
C GLU A 513 -1.43 3.37 20.37
N ALA A 514 -1.62 2.07 20.13
CA ALA A 514 -2.26 1.16 21.10
C ALA A 514 -1.25 0.26 21.85
N PHE A 515 -1.53 -0.02 23.12
CA PHE A 515 -0.70 -0.85 24.02
C PHE A 515 -1.46 -2.06 24.60
N GLY A 516 -2.59 -2.46 23.98
CA GLY A 516 -3.39 -3.63 24.35
C GLY A 516 -4.75 -3.32 24.96
N GLU A 517 -5.13 -2.05 25.10
CA GLU A 517 -6.36 -1.60 25.79
C GLU A 517 -7.63 -2.26 25.25
N HIS A 518 -7.73 -2.36 23.92
CA HIS A 518 -8.80 -3.04 23.19
C HIS A 518 -8.26 -4.25 22.41
N GLY A 519 -7.28 -4.97 22.96
CA GLY A 519 -6.56 -6.08 22.32
C GLY A 519 -5.61 -5.65 21.17
N GLY A 520 -5.91 -4.55 20.50
CA GLY A 520 -5.04 -3.90 19.52
C GLY A 520 -3.71 -3.46 20.14
N HIS A 521 -2.63 -3.71 19.41
CA HIS A 521 -1.31 -3.15 19.70
C HIS A 521 -0.88 -2.34 18.47
N TYR A 522 -0.07 -1.31 18.69
CA TYR A 522 0.40 -0.37 17.68
C TYR A 522 -0.76 0.36 16.97
N HIS A 523 -0.51 0.96 15.80
CA HIS A 523 -1.48 1.75 15.05
C HIS A 523 -1.91 1.08 13.73
N GLY A 524 -2.90 1.67 13.05
CA GLY A 524 -3.43 1.15 11.78
C GLY A 524 -4.39 -0.03 11.90
N THR A 525 -4.88 -0.33 13.12
CA THR A 525 -5.66 -1.54 13.44
C THR A 525 -7.04 -1.25 14.05
N SER A 526 -7.24 -0.14 14.76
CA SER A 526 -8.51 0.23 15.42
C SER A 526 -9.03 1.61 14.99
N VAL A 527 -10.17 2.04 15.55
CA VAL A 527 -10.64 3.44 15.52
C VAL A 527 -11.02 3.94 16.92
N TYR A 528 -10.50 3.26 17.95
CA TYR A 528 -10.62 3.68 19.35
C TYR A 528 -9.65 4.83 19.64
N ASP A 529 -9.96 5.63 20.65
CA ASP A 529 -9.31 6.92 20.91
C ASP A 529 -7.79 6.78 21.09
N GLU A 530 -7.26 5.65 21.60
CA GLU A 530 -5.81 5.43 21.70
C GLU A 530 -5.06 5.52 20.36
N GLN A 531 -5.71 5.18 19.24
CA GLN A 531 -5.10 5.28 17.90
C GLN A 531 -5.51 6.55 17.15
N VAL A 532 -6.59 7.24 17.52
CA VAL A 532 -7.19 8.27 16.67
C VAL A 532 -7.44 9.61 17.33
N ARG A 533 -7.39 9.71 18.67
CA ARG A 533 -7.46 10.97 19.41
C ARG A 533 -6.06 11.57 19.53
N ILE A 534 -5.87 12.67 18.82
CA ILE A 534 -4.61 13.40 18.70
C ILE A 534 -4.67 14.69 19.53
N PRO A 535 -3.54 15.21 20.02
CA PRO A 535 -3.49 16.55 20.54
C PRO A 535 -3.78 17.57 19.44
N LEU A 536 -4.39 18.70 19.81
CA LEU A 536 -4.48 19.88 18.95
C LEU A 536 -4.44 21.15 19.79
N LEU A 537 -3.41 21.96 19.58
CA LEU A 537 -3.22 23.26 20.22
C LEU A 537 -2.91 24.32 19.17
N ILE A 538 -3.56 25.47 19.26
CA ILE A 538 -3.34 26.61 18.34
C ILE A 538 -3.11 27.88 19.15
N ALA A 539 -1.93 28.49 19.01
CA ALA A 539 -1.58 29.78 19.58
C ALA A 539 -1.40 30.81 18.46
N ALA A 540 -1.91 32.02 18.66
CA ALA A 540 -1.77 33.14 17.72
C ALA A 540 -1.83 34.48 18.48
N PRO A 541 -1.09 35.52 18.04
CA PRO A 541 -1.15 36.85 18.65
C PRO A 541 -2.59 37.40 18.67
N GLY A 542 -3.05 37.86 19.84
CA GLY A 542 -4.41 38.35 20.03
C GLY A 542 -5.50 37.27 20.11
N VAL A 543 -5.13 36.02 20.43
CA VAL A 543 -6.08 34.93 20.67
C VAL A 543 -5.92 34.42 22.10
N GLU A 544 -6.94 34.67 22.91
CA GLU A 544 -6.93 34.31 24.34
C GLU A 544 -6.95 32.78 24.57
N PRO A 545 -6.08 32.25 25.47
CA PRO A 545 -6.03 30.84 25.81
C PRO A 545 -7.38 30.32 26.30
N ARG A 546 -7.77 29.12 25.87
CA ARG A 546 -9.03 28.47 26.26
C ARG A 546 -9.06 26.99 25.91
N GLN A 547 -9.99 26.26 26.49
CA GLN A 547 -10.25 24.86 26.15
C GLN A 547 -11.54 24.73 25.33
N VAL A 548 -11.50 23.94 24.25
CA VAL A 548 -12.65 23.65 23.38
C VAL A 548 -13.00 22.18 23.48
N GLU A 549 -14.22 21.88 23.96
CA GLU A 549 -14.69 20.51 24.24
C GLU A 549 -15.11 19.68 23.02
N GLY A 550 -15.28 20.32 21.86
CA GLY A 550 -15.87 19.69 20.68
C GLY A 550 -14.84 19.03 19.75
N PRO A 551 -15.27 18.09 18.90
CA PRO A 551 -14.39 17.22 18.12
C PRO A 551 -13.83 17.92 16.87
N ALA A 552 -12.63 18.49 16.97
CA ALA A 552 -11.89 19.00 15.82
C ALA A 552 -11.30 17.85 14.97
N GLN A 553 -10.98 18.10 13.70
CA GLN A 553 -10.29 17.15 12.82
C GLN A 553 -8.92 17.66 12.38
N LEU A 554 -7.94 16.76 12.19
CA LEU A 554 -6.60 17.12 11.72
C LEU A 554 -6.61 17.93 10.41
N HIS A 555 -7.57 17.67 9.52
CA HIS A 555 -7.69 18.37 8.23
C HIS A 555 -8.41 19.73 8.32
N ASP A 556 -8.91 20.11 9.48
CA ASP A 556 -9.45 21.46 9.77
C ASP A 556 -8.32 22.50 9.91
N LEU A 557 -7.10 22.06 10.24
CA LEU A 557 -5.93 22.95 10.35
C LEU A 557 -5.60 23.69 9.05
N ALA A 558 -5.73 23.06 7.87
CA ALA A 558 -5.39 23.72 6.61
C ALA A 558 -6.22 24.99 6.30
N PRO A 559 -7.58 24.94 6.30
CA PRO A 559 -8.38 26.15 6.12
C PRO A 559 -8.22 27.14 7.27
N THR A 560 -8.11 26.66 8.52
CA THR A 560 -7.91 27.50 9.72
C THR A 560 -6.61 28.32 9.62
N LEU A 561 -5.47 27.67 9.33
CA LEU A 561 -4.16 28.35 9.24
C LEU A 561 -4.11 29.37 8.10
N LEU A 562 -4.79 29.13 6.98
CA LEU A 562 -4.91 30.12 5.91
C LEU A 562 -5.75 31.33 6.35
N ARG A 563 -6.90 31.12 6.98
CA ARG A 563 -7.76 32.20 7.45
C ARG A 563 -7.14 33.00 8.59
N LEU A 564 -6.40 32.35 9.49
CA LEU A 564 -5.65 33.01 10.57
C LEU A 564 -4.66 34.05 10.05
N VAL A 565 -3.98 33.82 8.92
CA VAL A 565 -3.10 34.86 8.30
C VAL A 565 -3.83 35.79 7.32
N GLY A 566 -5.16 35.64 7.20
CA GLY A 566 -6.02 36.48 6.37
C GLY A 566 -6.33 35.96 4.96
N PHE A 567 -5.89 34.74 4.60
CA PHE A 567 -6.07 34.18 3.26
C PHE A 567 -7.36 33.36 3.11
N SER A 568 -8.00 33.46 1.95
CA SER A 568 -9.12 32.60 1.58
C SER A 568 -8.65 31.18 1.27
N PRO A 569 -9.16 30.14 1.97
CA PRO A 569 -8.84 28.77 1.65
C PRO A 569 -9.50 28.36 0.32
N PRO A 570 -8.81 27.58 -0.54
CA PRO A 570 -9.41 27.04 -1.76
C PRO A 570 -10.65 26.18 -1.44
N GLU A 571 -11.71 26.27 -2.24
CA GLU A 571 -12.94 25.46 -2.09
C GLU A 571 -12.72 23.93 -2.09
N THR A 572 -11.56 23.49 -2.57
CA THR A 572 -11.16 22.08 -2.52
C THR A 572 -10.76 21.62 -1.10
N MET A 573 -10.42 22.55 -0.20
CA MET A 573 -10.25 22.29 1.23
C MET A 573 -11.64 22.24 1.87
N ARG A 574 -11.97 21.08 2.47
CA ARG A 574 -13.29 20.75 3.06
C ARG A 574 -13.27 20.61 4.58
N GLY A 575 -12.11 20.82 5.22
CA GLY A 575 -12.03 20.96 6.67
C GLY A 575 -12.83 22.17 7.15
N THR A 576 -13.25 22.12 8.40
CA THR A 576 -13.89 23.21 9.11
C THR A 576 -12.86 24.31 9.37
N ASP A 577 -13.23 25.58 9.19
CA ASP A 577 -12.44 26.68 9.74
C ASP A 577 -12.68 26.77 11.25
N LEU A 578 -11.64 26.51 12.06
CA LEU A 578 -11.73 26.53 13.52
C LEU A 578 -11.70 27.96 14.09
N GLY A 579 -11.49 28.99 13.26
CA GLY A 579 -11.45 30.39 13.66
C GLY A 579 -12.54 30.84 14.65
N PRO A 580 -13.83 30.50 14.45
CA PRO A 580 -14.89 30.86 15.39
C PRO A 580 -14.69 30.30 16.81
N TRP A 581 -14.07 29.12 16.95
CA TRP A 581 -13.81 28.50 18.27
C TRP A 581 -12.56 29.07 18.94
N LEU A 582 -11.60 29.56 18.15
CA LEU A 582 -10.52 30.43 18.65
C LEU A 582 -11.10 31.74 19.22
N ALA A 583 -12.19 32.25 18.62
CA ALA A 583 -12.97 33.39 19.10
C ALA A 583 -14.06 33.04 20.17
N GLY A 584 -14.11 31.80 20.66
CA GLY A 584 -15.03 31.41 21.75
C GLY A 584 -16.43 30.91 21.36
N ALA A 585 -16.66 30.53 20.10
CA ALA A 585 -17.89 29.83 19.72
C ALA A 585 -18.13 28.55 20.55
N SER A 586 -19.39 28.22 20.82
CA SER A 586 -19.76 27.01 21.56
C SER A 586 -19.30 25.73 20.85
N ALA A 587 -18.68 24.83 21.60
CA ALA A 587 -18.24 23.50 21.16
C ALA A 587 -19.38 22.64 20.58
N GLN A 588 -20.64 22.85 21.00
CA GLN A 588 -21.80 22.12 20.46
C GLN A 588 -22.06 22.43 18.98
N ARG A 589 -21.50 23.53 18.45
CA ARG A 589 -21.61 23.92 17.04
C ARG A 589 -20.55 23.28 16.14
N LEU A 590 -19.56 22.58 16.70
CA LEU A 590 -18.55 21.85 15.90
C LEU A 590 -19.21 20.66 15.18
N PRO A 591 -18.95 20.47 13.87
CA PRO A 591 -19.37 19.26 13.17
C PRO A 591 -18.76 17.99 13.78
N SER A 592 -19.50 16.87 13.76
CA SER A 592 -18.96 15.59 14.23
C SER A 592 -17.76 15.13 13.39
N ALA A 593 -16.68 14.74 14.04
CA ALA A 593 -15.50 14.18 13.38
C ALA A 593 -15.83 12.83 12.73
N LEU A 594 -15.20 12.57 11.58
CA LEU A 594 -15.26 11.30 10.86
C LEU A 594 -13.87 10.68 10.80
N VAL A 595 -13.76 9.44 11.27
CA VAL A 595 -12.55 8.60 11.23
C VAL A 595 -12.82 7.36 10.40
N GLU A 596 -11.85 6.92 9.60
CA GLU A 596 -12.03 5.82 8.66
C GLU A 596 -10.85 4.83 8.70
N LEU A 597 -11.10 3.54 8.91
CA LEU A 597 -10.07 2.51 8.78
C LEU A 597 -10.60 1.32 7.98
N ARG A 598 -10.32 1.30 6.66
CA ARG A 598 -10.74 0.27 5.71
C ARG A 598 -12.28 0.09 5.68
N HIS A 599 -12.79 -0.78 6.56
CA HIS A 599 -14.18 -1.23 6.73
C HIS A 599 -14.82 -0.71 8.02
N LYS A 600 -14.00 -0.26 8.98
CA LYS A 600 -14.44 0.44 10.19
C LYS A 600 -14.57 1.93 9.91
N LYS A 601 -15.60 2.56 10.48
CA LYS A 601 -15.84 4.01 10.47
C LYS A 601 -16.18 4.44 11.89
N ALA A 602 -15.72 5.62 12.32
CA ALA A 602 -16.21 6.22 13.55
C ALA A 602 -16.77 7.62 13.28
N LEU A 603 -17.92 7.92 13.89
CA LEU A 603 -18.49 9.26 13.97
C LEU A 603 -18.38 9.74 15.42
N VAL A 604 -17.65 10.82 15.66
CA VAL A 604 -17.42 11.35 17.01
C VAL A 604 -18.10 12.70 17.17
N GLY A 605 -19.04 12.79 18.11
CA GLY A 605 -19.66 14.04 18.56
C GLY A 605 -18.96 14.63 19.78
N VAL A 606 -19.58 15.64 20.41
CA VAL A 606 -19.07 16.23 21.67
C VAL A 606 -19.15 15.24 22.84
N ARG A 607 -20.18 14.37 22.85
CA ARG A 607 -20.44 13.40 23.92
C ARG A 607 -20.34 11.95 23.46
N TYR A 608 -21.01 11.63 22.35
CA TYR A 608 -21.13 10.23 21.91
C TYR A 608 -20.21 9.90 20.73
N LYS A 609 -19.69 8.67 20.73
CA LYS A 609 -18.93 8.09 19.63
C LYS A 609 -19.63 6.83 19.12
N LEU A 610 -19.92 6.80 17.83
CA LEU A 610 -20.42 5.62 17.12
C LEU A 610 -19.25 5.02 16.33
N ILE A 611 -18.96 3.74 16.53
CA ILE A 611 -18.11 2.94 15.64
C ILE A 611 -19.03 2.00 14.84
N GLU A 612 -18.83 1.89 13.53
CA GLU A 612 -19.48 0.90 12.67
C GLU A 612 -18.45 0.06 11.93
N ASP A 613 -18.70 -1.24 11.82
CA ASP A 613 -17.96 -2.17 10.96
C ASP A 613 -18.87 -2.73 9.86
N SER A 614 -18.56 -2.39 8.61
CA SER A 614 -19.38 -2.74 7.45
C SER A 614 -19.26 -4.19 6.99
N ARG A 615 -18.35 -5.01 7.55
CA ARG A 615 -18.23 -6.44 7.21
C ARG A 615 -19.21 -7.30 8.01
N LEU A 616 -19.52 -6.89 9.22
CA LEU A 616 -20.25 -7.68 10.22
C LEU A 616 -21.66 -7.12 10.51
N ASP A 617 -22.02 -5.96 9.93
CA ASP A 617 -23.19 -5.16 10.34
C ASP A 617 -23.16 -4.92 11.86
N PHE A 618 -21.97 -4.52 12.34
CA PHE A 618 -21.66 -4.34 13.74
C PHE A 618 -21.52 -2.86 14.08
N ALA A 619 -21.95 -2.48 15.28
CA ALA A 619 -21.85 -1.12 15.79
C ALA A 619 -21.51 -1.14 17.28
N GLN A 620 -20.83 -0.10 17.72
CA GLN A 620 -20.53 0.20 19.13
C GLN A 620 -20.85 1.66 19.40
N LEU A 621 -21.38 1.96 20.57
CA LEU A 621 -21.81 3.30 20.95
C LEU A 621 -21.27 3.63 22.35
N TYR A 622 -20.46 4.67 22.46
CA TYR A 622 -19.82 5.06 23.72
C TYR A 622 -20.21 6.48 24.12
N ASP A 623 -20.31 6.73 25.42
CA ASP A 623 -20.46 8.06 26.01
C ASP A 623 -19.11 8.54 26.53
N LEU A 624 -18.35 9.27 25.71
CA LEU A 624 -16.99 9.70 25.99
C LEU A 624 -16.87 10.66 27.19
N ARG A 625 -17.99 11.06 27.82
CA ARG A 625 -17.97 11.83 29.08
C ARG A 625 -17.97 10.93 30.30
N ALA A 626 -18.72 9.82 30.27
CA ALA A 626 -18.83 8.86 31.36
C ALA A 626 -17.85 7.68 31.22
N ASP A 627 -17.48 7.34 29.99
CA ASP A 627 -16.62 6.23 29.60
C ASP A 627 -15.61 6.73 28.54
N PRO A 628 -14.60 7.53 28.94
CA PRO A 628 -13.55 7.99 28.03
C PRO A 628 -12.60 6.87 27.58
N ALA A 629 -12.72 5.66 28.16
CA ALA A 629 -11.93 4.48 27.84
C ALA A 629 -12.66 3.52 26.88
N GLU A 630 -13.86 3.85 26.40
CA GLU A 630 -14.65 3.09 25.43
C GLU A 630 -14.94 1.62 25.82
N ARG A 631 -15.14 1.35 27.11
CA ARG A 631 -15.36 0.00 27.64
C ARG A 631 -16.83 -0.42 27.71
N LYS A 632 -17.78 0.51 27.87
CA LYS A 632 -19.20 0.22 28.08
C LYS A 632 -20.03 0.53 26.83
N ASN A 633 -20.23 -0.48 25.99
CA ASN A 633 -21.02 -0.35 24.77
C ASN A 633 -22.52 -0.15 25.06
N LEU A 634 -23.06 1.01 24.68
CA LEU A 634 -24.44 1.44 24.94
C LEU A 634 -25.45 1.07 23.84
N VAL A 635 -25.06 0.30 22.81
CA VAL A 635 -25.94 -0.05 21.68
C VAL A 635 -27.29 -0.63 22.12
N SER A 636 -27.30 -1.58 23.05
CA SER A 636 -28.55 -2.18 23.57
C SER A 636 -29.35 -1.22 24.45
N ALA A 637 -28.69 -0.29 25.16
CA ALA A 637 -29.33 0.65 26.07
C ALA A 637 -29.85 1.92 25.38
N ARG A 638 -29.39 2.23 24.15
CA ARG A 638 -29.68 3.49 23.45
C ARG A 638 -29.99 3.28 21.94
N PRO A 639 -30.95 2.40 21.56
CA PRO A 639 -31.22 2.07 20.15
C PRO A 639 -31.67 3.26 19.29
N ALA A 640 -32.44 4.20 19.85
CA ALA A 640 -32.87 5.41 19.13
C ALA A 640 -31.68 6.34 18.78
N LEU A 641 -30.76 6.54 19.73
CA LEU A 641 -29.53 7.33 19.52
C LEU A 641 -28.61 6.66 18.50
N LEU A 642 -28.50 5.32 18.54
CA LEU A 642 -27.78 4.55 17.52
C LEU A 642 -28.35 4.82 16.12
N ALA A 643 -29.67 4.78 15.93
CA ALA A 643 -30.30 5.06 14.64
C ALA A 643 -30.03 6.51 14.17
N GLN A 644 -30.11 7.49 15.06
CA GLN A 644 -29.79 8.89 14.78
C GLN A 644 -28.33 9.08 14.34
N LEU A 645 -27.38 8.50 15.08
CA LEU A 645 -25.94 8.59 14.78
C LEU A 645 -25.57 7.83 13.50
N ARG A 646 -26.21 6.69 13.22
CA ARG A 646 -26.10 5.98 11.93
C ARG A 646 -26.54 6.86 10.77
N GLN A 647 -27.69 7.52 10.89
CA GLN A 647 -28.17 8.47 9.87
C GLN A 647 -27.22 9.68 9.72
N ALA A 648 -26.60 10.15 10.80
CA ALA A 648 -25.58 11.20 10.77
C ALA A 648 -24.29 10.73 10.08
N LEU A 649 -23.83 9.50 10.34
CA LEU A 649 -22.65 8.90 9.72
C LEU A 649 -22.88 8.68 8.22
N GLN A 650 -24.02 8.10 7.83
CA GLN A 650 -24.39 7.97 6.42
C GLN A 650 -24.47 9.33 5.73
N ARG A 651 -25.04 10.35 6.39
CA ARG A 651 -25.00 11.74 5.88
C ARG A 651 -23.55 12.27 5.77
N ARG A 652 -22.62 11.98 6.68
CA ARG A 652 -21.21 12.40 6.57
C ARG A 652 -20.43 11.64 5.50
N LEU A 653 -20.77 10.38 5.22
CA LEU A 653 -20.19 9.59 4.12
C LEU A 653 -20.74 10.01 2.74
N VAL A 654 -22.00 10.45 2.68
CA VAL A 654 -22.68 10.87 1.43
C VAL A 654 -22.56 12.38 1.16
N ALA A 655 -22.47 13.25 2.18
CA ALA A 655 -22.34 14.70 2.02
C ALA A 655 -21.17 15.17 1.13
N PRO A 656 -20.00 14.49 1.07
CA PRO A 656 -18.95 14.77 0.10
C PRO A 656 -19.41 14.70 -1.38
N ARG A 657 -20.58 14.10 -1.65
CA ARG A 657 -21.22 13.97 -2.96
C ARG A 657 -22.35 14.99 -3.21
N ILE A 658 -22.95 15.64 -2.19
CA ILE A 658 -24.24 16.37 -2.31
C ILE A 658 -24.31 17.72 -1.55
N ARG A 659 -23.25 18.54 -1.50
CA ARG A 659 -23.38 19.99 -1.20
C ARG A 659 -22.43 20.84 -2.05
N ALA A 660 -22.91 22.03 -2.45
CA ALA A 660 -22.37 22.98 -3.43
C ALA A 660 -22.43 22.53 -4.91
N GLY A 661 -23.39 23.12 -5.64
CA GLY A 661 -23.64 22.88 -7.07
C GLY A 661 -24.34 21.54 -7.37
N GLY A 662 -25.28 21.54 -8.33
CA GLY A 662 -25.87 20.31 -8.85
C GLY A 662 -24.81 19.34 -9.40
N HIS A 663 -25.15 18.06 -9.55
CA HIS A 663 -24.17 16.99 -9.85
C HIS A 663 -23.20 17.36 -11.00
N ALA A 664 -23.73 17.93 -12.09
CA ALA A 664 -22.96 18.47 -13.21
C ALA A 664 -22.01 19.60 -12.81
N ALA A 665 -22.49 20.65 -12.11
CA ALA A 665 -21.66 21.78 -11.69
C ALA A 665 -20.50 21.33 -10.77
N ARG A 666 -20.74 20.37 -9.88
CA ARG A 666 -19.70 19.76 -9.05
C ARG A 666 -18.64 19.00 -9.87
N ILE A 667 -19.06 18.23 -10.88
CA ILE A 667 -18.13 17.55 -11.81
C ILE A 667 -17.29 18.58 -12.56
N LEU A 668 -17.92 19.62 -13.11
CA LEU A 668 -17.24 20.68 -13.85
C LEU A 668 -16.27 21.47 -12.96
N ALA A 669 -16.61 21.75 -11.69
CA ALA A 669 -15.71 22.38 -10.74
C ALA A 669 -14.50 21.49 -10.37
N GLN A 670 -14.71 20.19 -10.11
CA GLN A 670 -13.63 19.23 -9.88
C GLN A 670 -12.69 19.11 -11.09
N ALA A 671 -13.27 19.10 -12.29
CA ALA A 671 -12.54 19.06 -13.55
C ALA A 671 -11.77 20.36 -13.86
N ARG A 672 -12.36 21.54 -13.59
CA ARG A 672 -11.68 22.85 -13.68
C ARG A 672 -10.51 22.97 -12.69
N ALA A 673 -10.60 22.31 -11.53
CA ALA A 673 -9.48 22.13 -10.60
C ALA A 673 -8.44 21.09 -11.06
N GLY A 674 -8.66 20.45 -12.21
CA GLY A 674 -7.77 19.48 -12.85
C GLY A 674 -7.82 18.06 -12.27
N ASP A 675 -8.85 17.68 -11.52
CA ASP A 675 -8.96 16.35 -10.90
C ASP A 675 -9.12 15.24 -11.96
N PRO A 676 -8.14 14.32 -12.14
CA PRO A 676 -8.26 13.22 -13.10
C PRO A 676 -9.38 12.24 -12.73
N GLY A 677 -9.78 12.18 -11.46
CA GLY A 677 -10.90 11.37 -10.99
C GLY A 677 -12.26 11.86 -11.48
N ALA A 678 -12.35 13.11 -11.96
CA ALA A 678 -13.56 13.63 -12.60
C ALA A 678 -13.80 13.01 -14.00
N ALA A 679 -12.79 12.36 -14.61
CA ALA A 679 -12.85 11.82 -15.97
C ALA A 679 -14.09 10.97 -16.26
N ALA A 680 -14.39 9.98 -15.42
CA ALA A 680 -15.54 9.10 -15.64
C ALA A 680 -16.87 9.88 -15.60
N SER A 681 -17.02 10.79 -14.63
CA SER A 681 -18.22 11.61 -14.49
C SER A 681 -18.36 12.68 -15.58
N LEU A 682 -17.25 13.20 -16.10
CA LEU A 682 -17.23 14.08 -17.27
C LEU A 682 -17.61 13.34 -18.55
N ILE A 683 -17.20 12.07 -18.72
CA ILE A 683 -17.59 11.26 -19.89
C ILE A 683 -19.11 11.05 -19.90
N GLU A 684 -19.72 10.73 -18.76
CA GLU A 684 -21.19 10.65 -18.66
C GLU A 684 -21.86 12.01 -18.86
N LEU A 685 -21.29 13.10 -18.32
CA LEU A 685 -21.81 14.45 -18.56
C LEU A 685 -21.68 14.91 -20.02
N ALA A 686 -20.64 14.47 -20.73
CA ALA A 686 -20.44 14.74 -22.16
C ALA A 686 -21.41 13.94 -23.05
N LYS A 687 -21.91 12.79 -22.59
CA LYS A 687 -22.99 12.02 -23.26
C LYS A 687 -24.37 12.62 -22.97
N GLY A 688 -24.72 12.80 -21.69
CA GLY A 688 -26.10 13.05 -21.24
C GLY A 688 -26.40 14.44 -20.67
N GLY A 689 -25.42 15.33 -20.52
CA GLY A 689 -25.65 16.69 -20.00
C GLY A 689 -26.36 17.62 -20.98
N THR A 690 -26.71 18.84 -20.54
CA THR A 690 -27.24 19.90 -21.43
C THR A 690 -26.22 20.33 -22.50
N ARG A 691 -26.64 21.04 -23.56
CA ARG A 691 -25.73 21.51 -24.64
C ARG A 691 -24.48 22.23 -24.10
N GLN A 692 -24.63 23.09 -23.09
CA GLN A 692 -23.51 23.77 -22.46
C GLN A 692 -22.66 22.82 -21.59
N GLN A 693 -23.29 21.94 -20.80
CA GLN A 693 -22.56 20.96 -19.99
C GLN A 693 -21.75 19.98 -20.84
N ARG A 694 -22.25 19.57 -22.02
CA ARG A 694 -21.51 18.73 -22.97
C ARG A 694 -20.29 19.46 -23.54
N ARG A 695 -20.43 20.73 -23.95
CA ARG A 695 -19.32 21.60 -24.39
C ARG A 695 -18.25 21.75 -23.31
N ASP A 696 -18.66 22.11 -22.09
CA ASP A 696 -17.78 22.27 -20.94
C ASP A 696 -17.07 20.95 -20.59
N ALA A 697 -17.80 19.83 -20.55
CA ALA A 697 -17.25 18.52 -20.21
C ALA A 697 -16.23 18.05 -21.26
N LEU A 698 -16.50 18.21 -22.56
CA LEU A 698 -15.55 17.89 -23.63
C LEU A 698 -14.29 18.77 -23.53
N THR A 699 -14.44 20.08 -23.34
CA THR A 699 -13.30 21.01 -23.21
C THR A 699 -12.43 20.66 -21.99
N LEU A 700 -13.04 20.23 -20.88
CA LEU A 700 -12.31 19.82 -19.68
C LEU A 700 -11.67 18.43 -19.83
N LEU A 701 -12.33 17.47 -20.48
CA LEU A 701 -11.73 16.17 -20.82
C LEU A 701 -10.51 16.32 -21.73
N LEU A 702 -10.54 17.28 -22.66
CA LEU A 702 -9.41 17.64 -23.52
C LEU A 702 -8.20 18.06 -22.67
N GLY A 703 -8.41 18.97 -21.70
CA GLY A 703 -7.37 19.42 -20.77
C GLY A 703 -6.88 18.34 -19.80
N LEU A 704 -7.67 17.30 -19.52
CA LEU A 704 -7.28 16.17 -18.67
C LEU A 704 -6.49 15.08 -19.41
N ARG A 705 -6.56 15.02 -20.76
CA ARG A 705 -5.86 14.04 -21.64
C ARG A 705 -5.98 12.57 -21.21
N VAL A 706 -7.12 12.19 -20.63
CA VAL A 706 -7.38 10.82 -20.12
C VAL A 706 -7.80 9.86 -21.24
N ARG A 707 -7.13 8.72 -21.38
CA ARG A 707 -7.39 7.73 -22.46
C ARG A 707 -8.84 7.23 -22.53
N ALA A 708 -9.55 7.21 -21.40
CA ALA A 708 -10.98 6.87 -21.34
C ALA A 708 -11.88 7.86 -22.10
N ALA A 709 -11.45 9.10 -22.32
CA ALA A 709 -12.21 10.10 -23.09
C ALA A 709 -12.21 9.85 -24.60
N ARG A 710 -11.34 8.95 -25.11
CA ARG A 710 -11.16 8.73 -26.56
C ARG A 710 -12.48 8.44 -27.29
N SER A 711 -13.33 7.59 -26.72
CA SER A 711 -14.63 7.23 -27.34
C SER A 711 -15.59 8.42 -27.41
N VAL A 712 -15.71 9.22 -26.35
CA VAL A 712 -16.62 10.38 -26.33
C VAL A 712 -16.10 11.54 -27.20
N MET A 713 -14.77 11.70 -27.34
CA MET A 713 -14.19 12.63 -28.30
C MET A 713 -14.48 12.24 -29.75
N ILE A 714 -14.36 10.95 -30.09
CA ILE A 714 -14.70 10.42 -31.42
C ILE A 714 -16.18 10.62 -31.70
N ALA A 715 -17.08 10.30 -30.75
CA ALA A 715 -18.51 10.54 -30.90
C ALA A 715 -18.84 12.04 -31.12
N ALA A 716 -18.14 12.94 -30.42
CA ALA A 716 -18.32 14.37 -30.57
C ALA A 716 -17.92 14.91 -31.97
N MET A 717 -17.07 14.21 -32.73
CA MET A 717 -16.73 14.57 -34.13
C MET A 717 -17.96 14.61 -35.05
N SER A 718 -19.00 13.83 -34.74
CA SER A 718 -20.26 13.78 -35.50
C SER A 718 -21.35 14.68 -34.89
N SER A 719 -21.03 15.53 -33.91
CA SER A 719 -22.01 16.43 -33.30
C SER A 719 -22.49 17.48 -34.31
N LYS A 720 -23.81 17.68 -34.37
CA LYS A 720 -24.42 18.78 -35.14
C LYS A 720 -23.95 20.16 -34.62
N ASP A 721 -23.57 20.26 -33.33
CA ASP A 721 -23.12 21.49 -32.68
C ASP A 721 -21.64 21.83 -33.03
N PRO A 722 -21.34 22.89 -33.82
CA PRO A 722 -19.99 23.12 -34.35
C PRO A 722 -18.87 23.23 -33.30
N PRO A 723 -19.04 23.91 -32.15
CA PRO A 723 -18.02 23.93 -31.10
C PRO A 723 -17.73 22.54 -30.50
N GLN A 724 -18.74 21.68 -30.32
CA GLN A 724 -18.53 20.31 -29.85
C GLN A 724 -17.77 19.48 -30.89
N ARG A 725 -18.09 19.66 -32.18
CA ARG A 725 -17.41 19.02 -33.30
C ARG A 725 -15.93 19.40 -33.40
N ILE A 726 -15.61 20.68 -33.19
CA ILE A 726 -14.23 21.18 -33.14
C ILE A 726 -13.48 20.57 -31.95
N VAL A 727 -14.02 20.64 -30.74
CA VAL A 727 -13.40 20.06 -29.52
C VAL A 727 -13.22 18.54 -29.67
N GLY A 728 -14.22 17.83 -30.20
CA GLY A 728 -14.17 16.39 -30.47
C GLY A 728 -13.11 16.03 -31.50
N THR A 729 -12.97 16.80 -32.58
CA THR A 729 -11.94 16.59 -33.60
C THR A 729 -10.54 16.79 -33.02
N VAL A 730 -10.29 17.90 -32.31
CA VAL A 730 -8.99 18.15 -31.65
C VAL A 730 -8.69 17.09 -30.59
N GLY A 731 -9.68 16.67 -29.81
CA GLY A 731 -9.53 15.64 -28.78
C GLY A 731 -9.29 14.24 -29.33
N ALA A 732 -10.00 13.85 -30.39
CA ALA A 732 -9.79 12.57 -31.06
C ALA A 732 -8.44 12.53 -31.77
N ALA A 733 -8.00 13.66 -32.36
CA ALA A 733 -6.65 13.83 -32.90
C ALA A 733 -5.58 13.62 -31.83
N LEU A 734 -5.71 14.23 -30.64
CA LEU A 734 -4.82 14.00 -29.48
C LEU A 734 -4.78 12.54 -28.96
N PHE A 735 -5.66 11.67 -29.43
CA PHE A 735 -5.69 10.23 -29.14
C PHE A 735 -5.46 9.35 -30.40
N GLY A 736 -4.76 9.91 -31.40
CA GLY A 736 -4.30 9.19 -32.60
C GLY A 736 -5.42 8.74 -33.56
N HIS A 737 -6.57 9.42 -33.58
CA HIS A 737 -7.68 9.02 -34.45
C HIS A 737 -7.47 9.52 -35.89
N ARG A 738 -7.20 8.60 -36.83
CA ARG A 738 -6.85 8.91 -38.24
C ARG A 738 -7.78 9.93 -38.92
N ALA A 739 -9.10 9.71 -38.87
CA ALA A 739 -10.06 10.63 -39.50
C ALA A 739 -10.19 12.00 -38.79
N ALA A 740 -9.70 12.13 -37.55
CA ALA A 740 -9.61 13.41 -36.85
C ALA A 740 -8.32 14.15 -37.22
N LEU A 741 -7.20 13.42 -37.32
CA LEU A 741 -5.92 13.95 -37.77
C LEU A 741 -6.01 14.50 -39.21
N ALA A 742 -6.70 13.81 -40.11
CA ALA A 742 -6.94 14.29 -41.48
C ALA A 742 -7.72 15.62 -41.55
N LYS A 743 -8.56 15.92 -40.55
CA LYS A 743 -9.35 17.17 -40.47
C LYS A 743 -8.66 18.27 -39.66
N LEU A 744 -7.50 17.98 -39.07
CA LEU A 744 -6.86 18.85 -38.09
C LEU A 744 -6.32 20.15 -38.71
N SER A 745 -5.77 20.08 -39.93
CA SER A 745 -5.28 21.26 -40.66
C SER A 745 -6.41 22.25 -40.94
N THR A 746 -7.57 21.77 -41.40
CA THR A 746 -8.77 22.59 -41.63
C THR A 746 -9.30 23.23 -40.34
N VAL A 747 -9.20 22.53 -39.20
CA VAL A 747 -9.59 23.09 -37.90
C VAL A 747 -8.60 24.15 -37.43
N LEU A 748 -7.30 23.95 -37.64
CA LEU A 748 -6.24 24.87 -37.24
C LEU A 748 -6.16 26.14 -38.12
N ALA A 749 -6.66 26.09 -39.36
CA ALA A 749 -6.75 27.24 -40.27
C ALA A 749 -7.85 28.25 -39.89
N ARG A 750 -8.65 27.96 -38.86
CA ARG A 750 -9.75 28.83 -38.41
C ARG A 750 -9.24 30.04 -37.61
N VAL A 751 -9.59 31.24 -38.05
CA VAL A 751 -9.27 32.52 -37.38
C VAL A 751 -9.93 32.62 -35.99
N ASP A 752 -11.09 31.99 -35.78
CA ASP A 752 -11.88 32.04 -34.54
C ASP A 752 -11.48 30.99 -33.48
N LEU A 753 -10.40 30.24 -33.68
CA LEU A 753 -10.08 29.08 -32.83
C LEU A 753 -9.53 29.48 -31.44
N PRO A 754 -10.18 29.10 -30.32
CA PRO A 754 -9.71 29.47 -28.99
C PRO A 754 -8.27 29.02 -28.70
N PRO A 755 -7.42 29.82 -28.03
CA PRO A 755 -5.99 29.52 -27.84
C PRO A 755 -5.69 28.14 -27.20
N ALA A 756 -6.58 27.66 -26.34
CA ALA A 756 -6.46 26.32 -25.74
C ALA A 756 -6.69 25.18 -26.76
N LEU A 757 -7.61 25.38 -27.72
CA LEU A 757 -7.88 24.42 -28.80
C LEU A 757 -6.82 24.49 -29.89
N SER A 758 -6.36 25.69 -30.24
CA SER A 758 -5.20 25.88 -31.13
C SER A 758 -3.98 25.13 -30.59
N ARG A 759 -3.61 25.37 -29.32
CA ARG A 759 -2.52 24.64 -28.66
C ARG A 759 -2.71 23.13 -28.66
N ALA A 760 -3.89 22.65 -28.29
CA ALA A 760 -4.20 21.21 -28.26
C ALA A 760 -4.09 20.59 -29.66
N GLY A 761 -4.53 21.29 -30.71
CA GLY A 761 -4.41 20.84 -32.09
C GLY A 761 -2.96 20.85 -32.59
N GLN A 762 -2.19 21.89 -32.30
CA GLN A 762 -0.76 21.94 -32.62
C GLN A 762 0.03 20.82 -31.90
N LEU A 763 -0.32 20.51 -30.65
CA LEU A 763 0.24 19.37 -29.92
C LEU A 763 -0.15 18.02 -30.54
N ALA A 764 -1.39 17.83 -31.00
CA ALA A 764 -1.80 16.61 -31.71
C ALA A 764 -1.02 16.45 -33.03
N ARG A 765 -0.90 17.53 -33.80
CA ARG A 765 -0.19 17.56 -35.07
C ARG A 765 1.31 17.27 -34.91
N ALA A 766 1.95 17.85 -33.90
CA ALA A 766 3.35 17.59 -33.58
C ALA A 766 3.61 16.18 -33.03
N LEU A 767 2.74 15.64 -32.17
CA LEU A 767 2.98 14.36 -31.48
C LEU A 767 2.55 13.14 -32.31
N GLU A 768 1.42 13.22 -33.01
CA GLU A 768 0.82 12.07 -33.71
C GLU A 768 1.19 12.04 -35.21
N LEU A 769 1.27 13.21 -35.88
CA LEU A 769 1.69 13.29 -37.29
C LEU A 769 3.18 13.60 -37.47
N ARG A 770 3.86 14.09 -36.42
CA ARG A 770 5.25 14.61 -36.49
C ARG A 770 5.42 15.72 -37.54
N ASP A 771 4.34 16.46 -37.81
CA ASP A 771 4.33 17.53 -38.81
C ASP A 771 5.05 18.79 -38.29
N LYS A 772 6.18 19.10 -38.93
CA LYS A 772 7.06 20.23 -38.62
C LYS A 772 6.39 21.60 -38.77
N ALA A 773 5.29 21.73 -39.52
CA ALA A 773 4.53 22.97 -39.58
C ALA A 773 3.90 23.38 -38.23
N SER A 774 3.99 22.51 -37.21
CA SER A 774 3.63 22.83 -35.82
C SER A 774 4.74 23.52 -35.02
N ALA A 775 6.00 23.51 -35.49
CA ALA A 775 7.15 23.97 -34.72
C ALA A 775 7.08 25.47 -34.39
N ALA A 776 6.95 26.35 -35.39
CA ALA A 776 6.88 27.79 -35.16
C ALA A 776 5.70 28.22 -34.24
N PRO A 777 4.45 27.72 -34.42
CA PRO A 777 3.37 27.96 -33.46
C PRO A 777 3.69 27.51 -32.03
N LEU A 778 4.33 26.35 -31.86
CA LEU A 778 4.69 25.82 -30.53
C LEU A 778 5.85 26.60 -29.88
N ILE A 779 6.78 27.15 -30.67
CA ILE A 779 7.85 28.04 -30.20
C ILE A 779 7.26 29.37 -29.69
N ALA A 780 6.42 30.04 -30.50
CA ALA A 780 5.76 31.29 -30.09
C ALA A 780 4.91 31.10 -28.82
N MET A 781 4.17 29.99 -28.72
CA MET A 781 3.46 29.62 -27.49
C MET A 781 4.42 29.37 -26.31
N LEU A 782 5.57 28.75 -26.53
CA LEU A 782 6.56 28.47 -25.49
C LEU A 782 7.22 29.74 -24.97
N GLU A 783 7.48 30.73 -25.81
CA GLU A 783 8.13 31.99 -25.40
C GLU A 783 7.25 32.77 -24.41
N GLY A 784 5.96 32.93 -24.72
CA GLY A 784 4.99 33.59 -23.83
C GLY A 784 4.54 32.79 -22.59
N GLU A 785 4.78 31.47 -22.52
CA GLU A 785 4.17 30.64 -21.47
C GLU A 785 4.84 30.80 -20.09
N LYS A 786 4.02 31.17 -19.10
CA LYS A 786 4.41 31.35 -17.69
C LYS A 786 4.08 30.12 -16.83
N ASP A 787 3.12 29.29 -17.23
CA ASP A 787 2.80 28.05 -16.52
C ASP A 787 3.82 26.94 -16.82
N VAL A 788 4.41 26.41 -15.75
CA VAL A 788 5.48 25.40 -15.81
C VAL A 788 5.03 24.08 -16.45
N TYR A 789 3.79 23.64 -16.24
CA TYR A 789 3.32 22.36 -16.77
C TYR A 789 3.05 22.47 -18.27
N LYS A 790 2.38 23.55 -18.68
CA LYS A 790 2.16 23.90 -20.08
C LYS A 790 3.47 24.12 -20.83
N ALA A 791 4.44 24.83 -20.24
CA ALA A 791 5.76 25.01 -20.83
C ALA A 791 6.50 23.67 -21.01
N ASN A 792 6.45 22.77 -20.03
CA ASN A 792 7.05 21.43 -20.16
C ASN A 792 6.39 20.59 -21.27
N GLU A 793 5.07 20.68 -21.45
CA GLU A 793 4.35 19.98 -22.52
C GLU A 793 4.77 20.47 -23.92
N LEU A 794 4.91 21.79 -24.11
CA LEU A 794 5.44 22.40 -25.33
C LEU A 794 6.90 21.99 -25.59
N ILE A 795 7.74 22.01 -24.54
CA ILE A 795 9.16 21.61 -24.60
C ILE A 795 9.33 20.13 -25.01
N ASP A 796 8.61 19.21 -24.37
CA ASP A 796 8.70 17.78 -24.70
C ASP A 796 8.16 17.52 -26.14
N ALA A 797 7.12 18.26 -26.60
CA ALA A 797 6.62 18.16 -27.98
C ALA A 797 7.62 18.64 -29.03
N LEU A 798 8.25 19.81 -28.84
CA LEU A 798 9.29 20.33 -29.74
C LEU A 798 10.51 19.38 -29.80
N GLY A 799 10.85 18.76 -28.67
CA GLY A 799 11.87 17.71 -28.61
C GLY A 799 11.51 16.45 -29.42
N VAL A 800 10.27 15.95 -29.30
CA VAL A 800 9.80 14.77 -30.05
C VAL A 800 9.69 15.03 -31.55
N LEU A 801 9.35 16.27 -31.93
CA LEU A 801 9.25 16.74 -33.31
C LEU A 801 10.61 16.86 -34.01
N GLY A 802 11.72 16.96 -33.26
CA GLY A 802 13.03 17.22 -33.82
C GLY A 802 13.19 18.66 -34.33
N ALA A 803 12.47 19.62 -33.74
CA ALA A 803 12.46 21.02 -34.17
C ALA A 803 13.76 21.73 -33.77
N THR A 804 14.75 21.73 -34.66
CA THR A 804 16.06 22.38 -34.52
C THR A 804 15.94 23.88 -34.27
N GLU A 805 14.99 24.52 -34.94
CA GLU A 805 14.59 25.92 -34.82
C GLU A 805 14.14 26.32 -33.39
N ALA A 806 13.70 25.35 -32.57
CA ALA A 806 13.32 25.62 -31.18
C ALA A 806 14.51 25.83 -30.23
N GLN A 807 15.74 25.66 -30.71
CA GLN A 807 16.96 25.66 -29.90
C GLN A 807 17.11 26.91 -29.00
N ALA A 808 16.90 28.11 -29.54
CA ALA A 808 17.04 29.36 -28.77
C ALA A 808 16.02 29.42 -27.60
N ALA A 809 14.75 29.14 -27.87
CA ALA A 809 13.70 29.08 -26.86
C ALA A 809 13.96 28.00 -25.80
N LEU A 810 14.46 26.83 -26.20
CA LEU A 810 14.83 25.74 -25.28
C LEU A 810 16.04 26.11 -24.40
N LEU A 811 17.04 26.78 -24.95
CA LEU A 811 18.19 27.30 -24.19
C LEU A 811 17.76 28.34 -23.15
N ALA A 812 16.88 29.27 -23.51
CA ALA A 812 16.31 30.24 -22.56
C ALA A 812 15.62 29.53 -21.38
N ARG A 813 14.89 28.43 -21.65
CA ARG A 813 14.19 27.62 -20.65
C ARG A 813 15.12 26.80 -19.74
N LEU A 814 16.43 26.75 -20.00
CA LEU A 814 17.43 26.23 -19.04
C LEU A 814 17.60 27.17 -17.83
N LYS A 815 17.34 28.48 -17.94
CA LYS A 815 17.44 29.40 -16.79
C LYS A 815 16.40 29.07 -15.70
N ALA A 816 15.19 28.65 -16.09
CA ALA A 816 14.09 28.35 -15.19
C ALA A 816 14.18 26.94 -14.54
N LEU A 817 14.32 26.91 -13.21
CA LEU A 817 14.57 25.72 -12.38
C LEU A 817 13.61 24.53 -12.63
N ARG A 818 12.34 24.80 -12.96
CA ARG A 818 11.29 23.79 -13.10
C ARG A 818 11.10 23.25 -14.52
N THR A 819 11.53 23.99 -15.54
CA THR A 819 11.49 23.57 -16.96
C THR A 819 12.82 23.01 -17.44
N ARG A 820 13.93 23.41 -16.81
CA ARG A 820 15.30 22.90 -17.06
C ARG A 820 15.36 21.38 -17.31
N PRO A 821 14.72 20.48 -16.54
CA PRO A 821 14.81 19.04 -16.79
C PRO A 821 14.18 18.57 -18.10
N ALA A 822 13.13 19.26 -18.58
CA ALA A 822 12.51 18.99 -19.88
C ALA A 822 13.34 19.61 -21.00
N ALA A 823 13.78 20.87 -20.83
CA ALA A 823 14.60 21.58 -21.82
C ALA A 823 15.91 20.83 -22.13
N ILE A 824 16.62 20.32 -21.12
CA ILE A 824 17.80 19.44 -21.29
C ILE A 824 17.47 18.24 -22.19
N ARG A 825 16.31 17.60 -21.97
CA ARG A 825 15.89 16.42 -22.74
C ARG A 825 15.56 16.78 -24.19
N ALA A 826 14.84 17.87 -24.41
CA ALA A 826 14.46 18.35 -25.73
C ALA A 826 15.68 18.75 -26.56
N LEU A 827 16.62 19.51 -25.98
CA LEU A 827 17.91 19.86 -26.59
C LEU A 827 18.70 18.61 -27.01
N GLY A 828 18.67 17.56 -26.18
CA GLY A 828 19.26 16.26 -26.52
C GLY A 828 18.52 15.50 -27.63
N LEU A 829 17.19 15.67 -27.78
CA LEU A 829 16.41 15.04 -28.84
C LEU A 829 16.59 15.73 -30.20
N ILE A 830 16.67 17.07 -30.23
CA ILE A 830 16.93 17.86 -31.43
C ILE A 830 18.42 17.90 -31.82
N ARG A 831 19.29 17.24 -31.05
CA ARG A 831 20.77 17.21 -31.22
C ARG A 831 21.44 18.59 -31.26
N ALA A 832 20.98 19.50 -30.41
CA ALA A 832 21.49 20.87 -30.27
C ALA A 832 22.99 20.94 -29.91
N LYS A 833 23.88 21.20 -30.87
CA LYS A 833 25.35 21.28 -30.64
C LYS A 833 25.74 22.52 -29.84
N GLU A 834 24.98 23.59 -29.97
CA GLU A 834 25.14 24.88 -29.28
C GLU A 834 24.73 24.77 -27.80
N ALA A 835 23.95 23.74 -27.44
CA ALA A 835 23.62 23.45 -26.04
C ALA A 835 24.75 22.77 -25.27
N VAL A 836 25.76 22.21 -25.95
CA VAL A 836 26.84 21.42 -25.33
C VAL A 836 27.57 22.17 -24.21
N PRO A 837 27.98 23.45 -24.34
CA PRO A 837 28.61 24.20 -23.24
C PRO A 837 27.68 24.34 -22.02
N ALA A 838 26.40 24.63 -22.24
CA ALA A 838 25.42 24.76 -21.16
C ALA A 838 25.14 23.41 -20.46
N LEU A 839 25.08 22.32 -21.23
CA LEU A 839 24.91 20.96 -20.72
C LEU A 839 26.14 20.47 -19.95
N LEU A 840 27.36 20.76 -20.42
CA LEU A 840 28.61 20.50 -19.70
C LEU A 840 28.65 21.25 -18.36
N LYS A 841 28.27 22.54 -18.34
CA LYS A 841 28.15 23.33 -17.10
C LYS A 841 27.15 22.69 -16.13
N ILE A 842 25.97 22.28 -16.61
CA ILE A 842 24.96 21.58 -15.80
C ILE A 842 25.47 20.21 -15.31
N LEU A 843 26.23 19.47 -16.11
CA LEU A 843 26.80 18.18 -15.75
C LEU A 843 27.89 18.31 -14.66
N ARG A 844 28.69 19.38 -14.70
CA ARG A 844 29.73 19.70 -13.73
C ARG A 844 29.16 20.27 -12.42
N GLU A 845 28.42 21.37 -12.51
CA GLU A 845 28.03 22.25 -11.39
C GLU A 845 26.56 22.08 -10.95
N GLY A 846 25.81 21.18 -11.60
CA GLY A 846 24.37 21.03 -11.38
C GLY A 846 24.00 20.63 -9.94
N ARG A 847 23.45 21.58 -9.17
CA ARG A 847 23.01 21.41 -7.76
C ARG A 847 22.13 20.17 -7.49
N PHE A 848 21.41 19.65 -8.49
CA PHE A 848 20.59 18.45 -8.35
C PHE A 848 21.08 17.35 -9.31
N VAL A 849 21.28 16.15 -8.77
CA VAL A 849 21.68 14.93 -9.51
C VAL A 849 20.77 14.69 -10.74
N VAL A 850 19.47 14.98 -10.62
CA VAL A 850 18.49 14.84 -11.72
C VAL A 850 18.77 15.73 -12.93
N TRP A 851 19.46 16.85 -12.76
CA TRP A 851 19.91 17.67 -13.90
C TRP A 851 21.20 17.12 -14.50
N ARG A 852 22.14 16.70 -13.64
CA ARG A 852 23.44 16.15 -14.05
C ARG A 852 23.26 14.90 -14.92
N TYR A 853 22.51 13.90 -14.46
CA TYR A 853 22.34 12.68 -15.24
C TYR A 853 21.54 12.91 -16.54
N ARG A 854 20.57 13.86 -16.55
CA ARG A 854 19.86 14.24 -17.78
C ARG A 854 20.77 14.98 -18.76
N ALA A 855 21.70 15.80 -18.27
CA ALA A 855 22.69 16.45 -19.13
C ALA A 855 23.64 15.42 -19.75
N ALA A 856 24.05 14.39 -18.99
CA ALA A 856 24.80 13.26 -19.54
C ALA A 856 24.02 12.54 -20.66
N GLN A 857 22.74 12.19 -20.42
CA GLN A 857 21.86 11.60 -21.44
C GLN A 857 21.69 12.50 -22.67
N ALA A 858 21.61 13.82 -22.50
CA ALA A 858 21.50 14.77 -23.61
C ALA A 858 22.79 14.85 -24.44
N LEU A 859 23.95 14.96 -23.79
CA LEU A 859 25.26 14.98 -24.45
C LEU A 859 25.50 13.71 -25.28
N GLY A 860 25.18 12.53 -24.73
CA GLY A 860 25.27 11.27 -25.47
C GLY A 860 24.31 11.16 -26.67
N ARG A 861 23.18 11.89 -26.67
CA ARG A 861 22.25 11.93 -27.81
C ARG A 861 22.65 12.95 -28.88
N ILE A 862 23.27 14.06 -28.47
CA ILE A 862 23.83 15.08 -29.38
C ILE A 862 25.03 14.48 -30.15
N GLY A 863 25.82 13.62 -29.50
CA GLY A 863 26.97 12.97 -30.14
C GLY A 863 28.21 13.86 -30.23
N ASP A 864 28.28 14.94 -29.46
CA ASP A 864 29.39 15.91 -29.53
C ASP A 864 30.60 15.46 -28.71
N PRO A 865 31.81 15.36 -29.30
CA PRO A 865 33.00 14.83 -28.63
C PRO A 865 33.45 15.66 -27.43
N ARG A 866 33.08 16.95 -27.34
CA ARG A 866 33.35 17.80 -26.16
C ARG A 866 32.72 17.25 -24.87
N GLY A 867 31.71 16.39 -24.98
CA GLY A 867 31.12 15.65 -23.85
C GLY A 867 32.03 14.59 -23.23
N ARG A 868 32.95 14.00 -24.01
CA ARG A 868 33.66 12.75 -23.67
C ARG A 868 34.51 12.83 -22.40
N PRO A 869 35.38 13.85 -22.16
CA PRO A 869 36.28 13.84 -21.01
C PRO A 869 35.53 13.91 -19.66
N LEU A 870 34.46 14.71 -19.61
CA LEU A 870 33.66 14.85 -18.38
C LEU A 870 32.78 13.63 -18.13
N LEU A 871 32.24 13.00 -19.18
CA LEU A 871 31.48 11.75 -19.06
C LEU A 871 32.36 10.59 -18.60
N GLN A 872 33.58 10.48 -19.13
CA GLN A 872 34.57 9.49 -18.71
C GLN A 872 34.97 9.69 -17.24
N THR A 873 35.37 10.92 -16.87
CA THR A 873 35.70 11.28 -15.48
C THR A 873 34.57 10.92 -14.50
N LEU A 874 33.31 11.12 -14.91
CA LEU A 874 32.14 10.77 -14.09
C LEU A 874 31.83 9.28 -14.06
N ALA A 875 32.11 8.52 -15.14
CA ALA A 875 31.97 7.07 -15.14
C ALA A 875 32.99 6.40 -14.20
N GLU A 876 34.24 6.88 -14.22
CA GLU A 876 35.37 6.32 -13.45
C GLU A 876 35.37 6.77 -11.98
N ARG A 877 35.21 8.08 -11.72
CA ARG A 877 35.51 8.68 -10.40
C ARG A 877 34.26 9.05 -9.58
N SER A 878 33.06 8.98 -10.14
CA SER A 878 31.84 9.34 -9.40
C SER A 878 31.46 8.28 -8.37
N ARG A 879 31.25 8.71 -7.12
CA ARG A 879 30.61 7.86 -6.07
C ARG A 879 29.09 7.75 -6.25
N ASP A 880 28.48 8.59 -7.08
CA ASP A 880 27.04 8.56 -7.39
C ASP A 880 26.73 7.53 -8.48
N ARG A 881 26.18 6.38 -8.06
CA ARG A 881 25.81 5.25 -8.94
C ARG A 881 24.81 5.64 -10.03
N LEU A 882 23.91 6.59 -9.79
CA LEU A 882 22.91 7.02 -10.78
C LEU A 882 23.56 7.88 -11.88
N LEU A 883 24.57 8.67 -11.50
CA LEU A 883 25.35 9.44 -12.47
C LEU A 883 26.24 8.53 -13.33
N VAL A 884 26.88 7.51 -12.73
CA VAL A 884 27.65 6.48 -13.46
C VAL A 884 26.77 5.72 -14.46
N ALA A 885 25.60 5.23 -14.02
CA ALA A 885 24.65 4.48 -14.86
C ALA A 885 24.07 5.27 -16.06
N HIS A 886 24.23 6.59 -16.07
CA HIS A 886 23.81 7.46 -17.18
C HIS A 886 24.99 8.10 -17.93
N ALA A 887 26.19 8.15 -17.33
CA ALA A 887 27.42 8.53 -18.01
C ALA A 887 27.91 7.41 -18.94
N LEU A 888 27.87 6.14 -18.51
CA LEU A 888 28.35 4.99 -19.30
C LEU A 888 27.64 4.85 -20.66
N PRO A 889 26.30 4.86 -20.78
CA PRO A 889 25.64 4.78 -22.09
C PRO A 889 25.88 6.02 -22.96
N ALA A 890 26.08 7.19 -22.35
CA ALA A 890 26.38 8.43 -23.06
C ALA A 890 27.82 8.45 -23.61
N LEU A 891 28.77 7.87 -22.87
CA LEU A 891 30.16 7.69 -23.30
C LEU A 891 30.24 6.68 -24.47
N ALA A 892 29.52 5.56 -24.37
CA ALA A 892 29.41 4.58 -25.45
C ALA A 892 28.82 5.19 -26.74
N ALA A 893 27.82 6.07 -26.63
CA ALA A 893 27.25 6.80 -27.77
C ALA A 893 28.22 7.80 -28.43
N LEU A 894 29.30 8.19 -27.74
CA LEU A 894 30.37 9.06 -28.22
C LEU A 894 31.60 8.28 -28.75
N GLY A 895 31.48 6.98 -28.98
CA GLY A 895 32.61 6.13 -29.37
C GLY A 895 33.65 5.93 -28.25
N GLY A 896 33.27 6.21 -27.00
CA GLY A 896 34.06 5.88 -25.83
C GLY A 896 33.72 4.48 -25.33
N LEU A 897 34.55 3.50 -25.66
CA LEU A 897 34.58 2.24 -24.93
C LEU A 897 34.93 2.54 -23.45
N PRO A 898 34.26 1.91 -22.46
CA PRO A 898 34.73 1.98 -21.09
C PRO A 898 36.11 1.32 -21.02
N VAL A 899 37.09 1.99 -20.39
CA VAL A 899 38.39 1.36 -20.13
C VAL A 899 38.14 0.14 -19.22
N PRO A 900 38.54 -1.08 -19.62
CA PRO A 900 38.32 -2.29 -18.84
C PRO A 900 39.25 -2.31 -17.62
N GLY A 901 38.90 -1.57 -16.58
CA GLY A 901 39.74 -1.37 -15.41
C GLY A 901 39.06 -0.84 -14.15
N THR A 902 37.72 -0.67 -14.13
CA THR A 902 37.01 -0.24 -12.92
C THR A 902 35.81 -1.14 -12.58
N ARG A 903 35.92 -1.82 -11.43
CA ARG A 903 34.93 -2.63 -10.70
C ARG A 903 34.36 -3.93 -11.31
N LEU A 904 34.12 -4.03 -12.61
CA LEU A 904 33.54 -5.28 -13.16
C LEU A 904 34.50 -6.48 -13.05
N VAL A 905 35.81 -6.23 -13.20
CA VAL A 905 36.86 -7.25 -13.02
C VAL A 905 37.04 -7.63 -11.54
N ASP A 906 36.86 -6.68 -10.62
CA ASP A 906 36.98 -6.87 -9.17
C ASP A 906 35.87 -7.75 -8.56
N GLU A 907 34.70 -7.82 -9.19
CA GLU A 907 33.61 -8.71 -8.78
C GLU A 907 33.77 -10.10 -9.41
N ALA A 908 34.27 -10.19 -10.64
CA ALA A 908 34.59 -11.47 -11.30
C ALA A 908 35.73 -12.24 -10.60
N THR A 909 36.76 -11.54 -10.09
CA THR A 909 37.86 -12.15 -9.32
C THR A 909 37.48 -12.50 -7.87
N ARG A 910 36.31 -12.08 -7.38
CA ARG A 910 35.77 -12.42 -6.06
C ARG A 910 34.60 -13.41 -6.10
N CYS A 911 34.34 -13.99 -7.27
CA CYS A 911 33.26 -14.93 -7.50
C CYS A 911 33.64 -16.33 -7.00
N ALA A 912 32.75 -16.99 -6.25
CA ALA A 912 32.98 -18.36 -5.78
C ALA A 912 32.77 -19.37 -6.90
N ALA A 913 33.51 -20.48 -6.87
CA ALA A 913 33.38 -21.56 -7.86
C ALA A 913 31.92 -22.07 -7.94
N GLY A 914 31.40 -22.17 -9.16
CA GLY A 914 30.03 -22.60 -9.46
C GLY A 914 29.00 -21.47 -9.62
N GLN A 915 29.29 -20.23 -9.21
CA GLN A 915 28.40 -19.07 -9.42
C GLN A 915 28.30 -18.68 -10.91
N GLU A 916 27.11 -18.27 -11.32
CA GLU A 916 26.81 -17.74 -12.66
C GLU A 916 26.68 -16.20 -12.62
N LEU A 917 27.42 -15.53 -13.49
CA LEU A 917 27.44 -14.07 -13.67
C LEU A 917 26.84 -13.68 -15.01
N LEU A 918 25.80 -12.85 -15.00
CA LEU A 918 25.16 -12.32 -16.21
C LEU A 918 25.83 -11.00 -16.62
N LEU A 919 26.57 -11.00 -17.73
CA LEU A 919 27.20 -9.83 -18.32
C LEU A 919 26.30 -9.24 -19.42
N VAL A 920 25.83 -8.01 -19.21
CA VAL A 920 25.01 -7.27 -20.20
C VAL A 920 25.93 -6.41 -21.06
N LEU A 921 26.09 -6.80 -22.33
CA LEU A 921 27.07 -6.20 -23.27
C LEU A 921 26.51 -5.03 -24.09
N GLY A 922 25.26 -4.63 -23.82
CA GLY A 922 24.57 -3.54 -24.52
C GLY A 922 23.72 -4.03 -25.71
N LYS A 923 22.88 -3.12 -26.22
CA LYS A 923 21.93 -3.35 -27.35
C LYS A 923 21.05 -4.63 -27.27
N GLY A 924 20.83 -5.19 -26.08
CA GLY A 924 19.96 -6.35 -25.87
C GLY A 924 20.68 -7.70 -25.77
N CYS A 925 22.01 -7.72 -25.93
CA CYS A 925 22.81 -8.94 -25.76
C CYS A 925 23.27 -9.10 -24.31
N SER A 926 23.21 -10.34 -23.81
CA SER A 926 23.81 -10.76 -22.55
C SER A 926 24.46 -12.14 -22.68
N CYS A 927 25.56 -12.38 -21.99
CA CYS A 927 26.11 -13.72 -21.81
C CYS A 927 26.14 -14.09 -20.32
N THR A 928 26.07 -15.39 -20.03
CA THR A 928 26.24 -15.93 -18.68
C THR A 928 27.60 -16.61 -18.61
N VAL A 929 28.39 -16.30 -17.58
CA VAL A 929 29.71 -16.89 -17.32
C VAL A 929 29.66 -17.63 -16.00
N ARG A 930 30.13 -18.88 -15.96
CA ARG A 930 30.23 -19.66 -14.73
C ARG A 930 31.68 -19.70 -14.24
N CYS A 931 31.92 -19.34 -12.99
CA CYS A 931 33.28 -19.32 -12.45
C CYS A 931 33.75 -20.73 -12.04
N GLY A 932 34.95 -21.13 -12.49
CA GLY A 932 35.67 -22.31 -11.97
C GLY A 932 35.47 -23.65 -12.71
N ALA A 933 34.67 -23.72 -13.77
CA ALA A 933 34.55 -24.89 -14.65
C ALA A 933 34.27 -24.45 -16.10
N GLU A 934 34.35 -25.39 -17.04
CA GLU A 934 34.33 -25.18 -18.50
C GLU A 934 33.34 -24.12 -19.01
N LEU A 935 33.81 -23.30 -19.94
CA LEU A 935 33.09 -22.13 -20.45
C LEU A 935 32.01 -22.54 -21.46
N VAL A 936 30.84 -22.93 -20.95
CA VAL A 936 29.63 -23.16 -21.76
C VAL A 936 29.03 -21.81 -22.14
N SER A 937 29.34 -21.31 -23.33
CA SER A 937 28.68 -20.13 -23.88
C SER A 937 27.30 -20.48 -24.44
N THR A 938 26.28 -19.72 -24.03
CA THR A 938 24.99 -19.65 -24.75
C THR A 938 24.66 -18.19 -25.02
N VAL A 939 24.80 -17.79 -26.28
CA VAL A 939 24.40 -16.45 -26.74
C VAL A 939 22.94 -16.50 -27.14
N THR A 940 22.09 -15.76 -26.43
CA THR A 940 20.68 -15.59 -26.80
C THR A 940 20.45 -14.17 -27.31
N ASP A 941 20.20 -14.04 -28.61
CA ASP A 941 19.65 -12.81 -29.19
C ASP A 941 18.15 -12.76 -28.89
N VAL A 942 17.69 -11.67 -28.26
CA VAL A 942 16.29 -11.45 -27.89
C VAL A 942 15.46 -10.91 -29.08
N GLY A 943 16.09 -10.70 -30.25
CA GLY A 943 15.49 -10.04 -31.41
C GLY A 943 14.81 -10.94 -32.47
N LYS A 944 15.25 -12.18 -32.70
CA LYS A 944 14.74 -13.02 -33.81
C LYS A 944 14.65 -14.52 -33.47
N THR A 945 13.50 -15.12 -33.80
CA THR A 945 13.22 -16.55 -33.61
C THR A 945 13.82 -17.43 -34.71
N LYS A 946 15.13 -17.69 -34.67
CA LYS A 946 15.75 -18.89 -35.27
C LYS A 946 16.92 -19.33 -34.39
N ARG A 947 16.91 -20.58 -33.94
CA ARG A 947 18.10 -21.24 -33.36
C ARG A 947 18.96 -21.74 -34.51
N ASP A 948 20.19 -21.26 -34.59
CA ASP A 948 21.21 -21.83 -35.46
C ASP A 948 22.13 -22.74 -34.62
N PRO A 949 22.23 -24.06 -34.89
CA PRO A 949 23.04 -24.97 -34.07
C PRO A 949 24.56 -24.81 -34.23
N SER A 950 25.03 -24.05 -35.23
CA SER A 950 26.43 -24.03 -35.66
C SER A 950 27.43 -23.35 -34.71
N TRP A 951 26.98 -22.71 -33.63
CA TRP A 951 27.82 -21.85 -32.76
C TRP A 951 28.38 -22.54 -31.49
N GLY A 952 28.32 -23.86 -31.41
CA GLY A 952 28.79 -24.64 -30.25
C GLY A 952 30.23 -25.15 -30.40
N ALA A 953 31.23 -24.34 -30.07
CA ALA A 953 32.62 -24.79 -29.93
C ALA A 953 33.13 -24.56 -28.49
N VAL A 954 33.49 -25.64 -27.80
CA VAL A 954 34.07 -25.61 -26.44
C VAL A 954 35.59 -25.69 -26.56
N VAL A 955 36.31 -24.68 -26.05
CA VAL A 955 37.79 -24.68 -26.00
C VAL A 955 38.25 -24.71 -24.55
N PRO A 956 39.01 -25.72 -24.11
CA PRO A 956 39.44 -25.84 -22.71
C PRO A 956 40.63 -24.93 -22.41
N LEU A 957 40.41 -23.90 -21.60
CA LEU A 957 41.47 -23.05 -21.05
C LEU A 957 42.16 -23.73 -19.86
N ARG A 958 43.32 -24.38 -20.10
CA ARG A 958 44.21 -24.85 -19.03
C ARG A 958 45.35 -23.85 -18.82
N ARG A 959 45.37 -23.23 -17.62
CA ARG A 959 46.27 -22.17 -17.10
C ARG A 959 45.92 -20.74 -17.50
N ALA A 960 46.36 -19.81 -16.63
CA ALA A 960 45.89 -18.42 -16.58
C ALA A 960 46.29 -17.62 -17.83
N GLY A 961 45.30 -16.98 -18.46
CA GLY A 961 45.50 -16.10 -19.61
C GLY A 961 44.53 -14.92 -19.57
N VAL A 962 44.96 -13.79 -20.14
CA VAL A 962 44.15 -12.56 -20.22
C VAL A 962 43.11 -12.69 -21.34
N LEU A 963 41.84 -12.57 -20.99
CA LEU A 963 40.73 -12.54 -21.96
C LEU A 963 40.73 -11.21 -22.73
N ARG A 964 41.02 -11.25 -24.03
CA ARG A 964 40.94 -10.09 -24.94
C ARG A 964 39.66 -10.17 -25.76
N ILE A 965 38.92 -9.06 -25.84
CA ILE A 965 37.70 -8.94 -26.63
C ILE A 965 37.98 -7.95 -27.76
N GLU A 966 37.87 -8.39 -29.01
CA GLU A 966 37.96 -7.52 -30.18
C GLU A 966 36.61 -7.43 -30.88
N THR A 967 36.18 -6.20 -31.20
CA THR A 967 34.88 -5.94 -31.82
C THR A 967 35.05 -5.58 -33.30
N LYS A 968 34.56 -6.44 -34.19
CA LYS A 968 34.34 -6.11 -35.61
C LYS A 968 32.83 -6.04 -35.88
N GLY A 969 32.32 -4.83 -36.11
CA GLY A 969 30.90 -4.61 -36.42
C GLY A 969 29.96 -4.68 -35.22
N SER A 970 28.70 -5.04 -35.47
CA SER A 970 27.59 -4.88 -34.50
C SER A 970 27.48 -5.96 -33.43
N CYS A 971 28.30 -7.02 -33.51
CA CYS A 971 28.42 -8.07 -32.49
C CYS A 971 29.90 -8.22 -32.12
N ALA A 972 30.18 -8.51 -30.85
CA ALA A 972 31.54 -8.80 -30.40
C ALA A 972 31.89 -10.28 -30.68
N LEU A 973 33.11 -10.53 -31.19
CA LEU A 973 33.69 -11.86 -31.29
C LEU A 973 34.62 -12.08 -30.09
N LEU A 974 34.48 -13.22 -29.43
CA LEU A 974 35.39 -13.66 -28.36
C LEU A 974 36.41 -14.62 -28.98
N TYR A 975 37.68 -14.19 -29.03
CA TYR A 975 38.79 -15.05 -29.40
C TYR A 975 39.77 -15.15 -28.23
N ALA A 976 40.12 -16.39 -27.85
CA ALA A 976 41.29 -16.64 -27.01
C ALA A 976 42.52 -16.72 -27.91
N SER A 977 43.35 -15.68 -27.93
CA SER A 977 44.64 -15.69 -28.62
C SER A 977 45.76 -15.96 -27.61
N LEU A 978 46.36 -17.14 -27.71
CA LEU A 978 47.64 -17.45 -27.06
C LEU A 978 48.76 -17.03 -28.03
N ARG A 979 49.40 -15.88 -27.77
CA ARG A 979 50.72 -15.58 -28.33
C ARG A 979 51.77 -15.85 -27.25
N PRO A 980 52.73 -16.76 -27.47
CA PRO A 980 53.93 -16.79 -26.64
C PRO A 980 54.76 -15.52 -26.89
N THR A 981 55.46 -15.07 -25.86
CA THR A 981 56.48 -14.02 -25.97
C THR A 981 57.63 -14.50 -26.87
N PRO A 982 58.15 -13.66 -27.79
CA PRO A 982 59.19 -14.09 -28.71
C PRO A 982 60.54 -14.28 -28.00
N SER A 983 61.23 -15.38 -28.34
CA SER A 983 62.64 -15.64 -28.00
C SER A 983 63.53 -15.21 -29.17
N PRO A 984 64.76 -14.69 -28.96
CA PRO A 984 65.51 -14.01 -30.02
C PRO A 984 66.47 -14.93 -30.80
N THR A 985 65.96 -15.88 -31.59
CA THR A 985 66.75 -16.60 -32.63
C THR A 985 65.87 -17.37 -33.62
N ALA A 986 65.62 -16.79 -34.82
CA ALA A 986 65.35 -17.51 -36.09
C ALA A 986 65.17 -16.50 -37.24
N THR A 987 65.71 -16.80 -38.41
CA THR A 987 65.65 -15.99 -39.64
C THR A 987 64.32 -16.14 -40.41
N PRO A 988 63.98 -15.19 -41.31
CA PRO A 988 62.68 -15.18 -41.98
C PRO A 988 62.67 -15.99 -43.29
N THR A 989 61.70 -16.88 -43.44
CA THR A 989 61.29 -17.42 -44.75
C THR A 989 59.79 -17.16 -44.99
N GLN A 990 59.53 -16.37 -46.03
CA GLN A 990 58.25 -16.25 -46.72
C GLN A 990 58.07 -17.44 -47.71
N PRO A 991 56.95 -17.54 -48.43
CA PRO A 991 55.56 -17.56 -47.94
C PRO A 991 54.79 -18.73 -48.58
N ASP A 992 53.63 -19.17 -48.05
CA ASP A 992 52.62 -19.63 -49.01
C ASP A 992 51.14 -19.55 -48.63
N LYS A 993 50.37 -19.53 -49.72
CA LYS A 993 49.03 -19.04 -49.94
C LYS A 993 47.91 -19.98 -49.51
N ALA A 994 46.76 -19.33 -49.30
CA ALA A 994 45.42 -19.73 -49.72
C ALA A 994 44.74 -20.96 -49.06
N THR A 995 43.60 -20.67 -48.41
CA THR A 995 42.30 -21.09 -48.98
C THR A 995 41.13 -20.20 -48.53
N LYS A 996 40.11 -20.12 -49.39
CA LYS A 996 38.76 -19.56 -49.14
C LYS A 996 37.86 -20.72 -48.64
N ALA A 997 36.75 -20.57 -47.93
CA ALA A 997 35.92 -19.48 -47.37
C ALA A 997 34.94 -20.15 -46.35
N PRO A 998 34.01 -19.46 -45.63
CA PRO A 998 33.60 -18.05 -45.65
C PRO A 998 33.76 -17.27 -44.31
#